data_AF-A0A250WV60-F1
#
_entry.id   AF-A0A250WV60-F1
#
_cell.length_a   1.000
_cell.length_b   1.000
_cell.length_c   1.000
_cell.angle_alpha   90.00
_cell.angle_beta   90.00
_cell.angle_gamma   90.00
#
_symmetry.space_group_name_H-M   'P 1'
#
loop_
_entity.id
_entity.type
_entity.pdbx_description
1 polymer ?
#
loop_
_entity_poly.entity_id
_entity_poly.type
_entity_poly.pdbx_seq_one_letter_code
_entity_poly.pdbx_strand_id
1 'polypeptide(L)'
;MNQTFRELKSRQPINSRRVSKLFYSVRASGISEVRSPVCATFRSAWDMSSMGRNVNEQVKRTIIAAAIPAEALASIDSSEKELRIMFDNEADPESTVVTIEGSDQSNLLIRLSGAFSSAGVDVIAANISSEDGRIMDIFKVKMHGKKLPEGEFEALKSQIIEMTSSSNRSTRPAIYGIVAAAEVERLRPLSGITSDGEVETLELAAAEMAQVAAELVATERDILRLRAKGGDERTLTAREAMRAESASALERKMAAMQAVMAARRTAVVEAAEEPKTAAERMMEQFKPPSMSSQAVGGAGSGNGYEILFQGFNWESCKHNWYKTLGSQLRDIVKAGFTSVWLPPPSESVSPQGYLPGDLYNLNSAFGTEAELRQLIQNMHEVGLKAIADIVINHRCATYQSSDGKWNKFGGRLAWDASVICCNNPQFGGSGNPKQGDDYTAAPNIDHSQERVRKDYIEWLKYLRNSIGYDGWRLDYVRGYKGDYVKEYVDATVPELVFGEYWDACDYTDGVLNYNQDNHRQRTIKWCDATGGTAAAFDFTTKGILQEAVQRREYWRLVDSQGRPPGMIGMWASRAFTFIDNHDTGSTLNHWPFPSQFLPLGYAYILTHPGTPTVFYDHFYQEKDGLRKSILELMALRKKHGINCRSKVTVKKAASEVYAATIDDKIAMKIGPGDWSPNAVGIKFGGKELKLASSGNQFAVWEKMS
;
A
#
# COMPACT_ATOMS: atom_id res chain seq x y z
N MET A 1 -52.66 17.69 8.90
CA MET A 1 -53.52 16.77 8.13
C MET A 1 -54.20 17.61 7.04
N ASN A 2 -54.13 17.16 5.78
CA ASN A 2 -54.63 17.74 4.51
C ASN A 2 -53.77 18.86 3.87
N GLN A 3 -52.85 18.55 2.95
CA GLN A 3 -52.98 18.21 1.50
C GLN A 3 -53.23 19.43 0.60
N THR A 4 -52.20 19.96 -0.08
CA THR A 4 -51.76 19.72 -1.49
C THR A 4 -52.36 20.73 -2.47
N PHE A 5 -51.55 21.45 -3.25
CA PHE A 5 -51.66 21.50 -4.73
C PHE A 5 -50.43 22.18 -5.38
N ARG A 6 -50.00 21.52 -6.47
CA ARG A 6 -49.08 21.86 -7.58
C ARG A 6 -49.36 23.26 -8.19
N GLU A 7 -48.51 23.97 -8.96
CA GLU A 7 -47.61 23.58 -10.07
C GLU A 7 -46.88 24.83 -10.65
N LEU A 8 -45.71 24.61 -11.28
CA LEU A 8 -45.18 25.25 -12.53
C LEU A 8 -45.02 26.78 -12.67
N LYS A 9 -43.78 27.27 -12.91
CA LYS A 9 -43.17 27.62 -14.23
C LYS A 9 -42.07 28.71 -14.18
N SER A 10 -41.16 28.60 -15.16
CA SER A 10 -40.24 29.59 -15.78
C SER A 10 -39.13 30.21 -14.91
N ARG A 11 -37.85 29.86 -15.16
CA ARG A 11 -36.92 30.47 -16.15
C ARG A 11 -36.68 31.98 -15.93
N GLN A 12 -35.48 32.26 -15.41
CA GLN A 12 -34.51 33.38 -15.55
C GLN A 12 -34.84 34.56 -16.52
N PRO A 13 -34.17 35.76 -16.47
CA PRO A 13 -32.78 36.03 -15.99
C PRO A 13 -32.46 37.41 -15.34
N ILE A 14 -31.29 37.45 -14.67
CA ILE A 14 -30.17 38.44 -14.71
C ILE A 14 -30.49 39.94 -14.93
N ASN A 15 -30.09 40.83 -13.99
CA ASN A 15 -29.06 41.86 -14.22
C ASN A 15 -28.63 42.72 -13.00
N SER A 16 -27.31 42.75 -12.79
CA SER A 16 -26.40 43.90 -12.58
C SER A 16 -26.56 44.94 -11.44
N ARG A 17 -25.38 45.21 -10.83
CA ARG A 17 -24.80 46.47 -10.31
C ARG A 17 -25.22 46.98 -8.93
N ARG A 18 -24.19 47.24 -8.09
CA ARG A 18 -23.88 48.46 -7.28
C ARG A 18 -22.73 48.13 -6.30
N VAL A 19 -21.78 48.97 -5.85
CA VAL A 19 -21.40 50.38 -6.08
C VAL A 19 -20.09 50.69 -5.28
N SER A 20 -19.29 51.65 -5.79
CA SER A 20 -18.28 52.58 -5.17
C SER A 20 -17.25 52.09 -4.12
N LYS A 21 -15.93 52.26 -4.34
CA LYS A 21 -15.07 53.49 -4.22
C LYS A 21 -14.98 54.10 -2.81
N LEU A 22 -13.76 54.15 -2.26
CA LEU A 22 -13.25 55.25 -1.42
C LEU A 22 -11.79 55.55 -1.80
N PHE A 23 -11.46 56.84 -1.90
CA PHE A 23 -10.16 57.44 -2.25
C PHE A 23 -9.30 57.69 -1.01
N TYR A 24 -7.98 57.77 -1.17
CA TYR A 24 -7.15 58.92 -0.74
C TYR A 24 -5.79 58.90 -1.46
N SER A 25 -5.28 60.09 -1.81
CA SER A 25 -4.05 60.34 -2.57
C SER A 25 -2.97 60.99 -1.69
N VAL A 26 -1.67 60.74 -1.96
CA VAL A 26 -0.58 61.75 -1.86
C VAL A 26 0.51 61.42 -2.91
N ARG A 27 1.08 62.48 -3.50
CA ARG A 27 1.99 62.56 -4.65
C ARG A 27 3.48 62.34 -4.34
N ALA A 28 4.21 62.12 -5.44
CA ALA A 28 5.57 62.59 -5.81
C ALA A 28 6.80 61.99 -5.10
N SER A 29 7.97 61.80 -5.71
CA SER A 29 8.49 62.05 -7.07
C SER A 29 9.93 61.54 -7.17
N GLY A 30 10.35 61.08 -8.35
CA GLY A 30 11.72 61.23 -8.86
C GLY A 30 12.75 60.14 -8.51
N ILE A 31 13.32 59.50 -9.54
CA ILE A 31 14.77 59.31 -9.73
C ILE A 31 15.00 59.00 -11.21
N SER A 32 16.04 59.65 -11.74
CA SER A 32 16.52 59.72 -13.11
C SER A 32 17.43 58.55 -13.53
N GLU A 33 17.52 58.37 -14.85
CA GLU A 33 18.45 57.52 -15.62
C GLU A 33 19.94 57.67 -15.25
N VAL A 34 20.73 56.58 -15.37
CA VAL A 34 22.07 56.57 -15.99
C VAL A 34 22.34 55.18 -16.62
N ARG A 35 23.01 55.18 -17.79
CA ARG A 35 23.38 54.10 -18.73
C ARG A 35 24.55 53.18 -18.25
N SER A 36 24.46 51.87 -18.58
CA SER A 36 25.38 50.94 -19.32
C SER A 36 26.91 51.20 -19.42
N PRO A 37 27.81 50.27 -19.87
CA PRO A 37 27.85 48.77 -19.97
C PRO A 37 29.20 48.15 -19.47
N VAL A 38 29.31 46.81 -19.37
CA VAL A 38 30.50 46.05 -19.88
C VAL A 38 30.08 44.65 -20.32
N CYS A 39 30.52 44.29 -21.54
CA CYS A 39 30.41 43.01 -22.22
C CYS A 39 31.82 42.39 -22.28
N ALA A 40 31.96 41.08 -22.15
CA ALA A 40 33.18 40.37 -22.55
C ALA A 40 32.85 38.92 -22.96
N THR A 41 32.77 38.73 -24.28
CA THR A 41 32.75 37.46 -25.00
C THR A 41 34.17 36.97 -25.27
N PHE A 42 34.39 35.65 -25.25
CA PHE A 42 35.45 35.01 -26.03
C PHE A 42 34.86 33.82 -26.81
N ARG A 43 34.95 33.91 -28.14
CA ARG A 43 34.92 32.78 -29.09
C ARG A 43 36.36 32.49 -29.49
N SER A 44 36.68 31.23 -29.76
CA SER A 44 37.55 30.91 -30.89
C SER A 44 37.13 29.59 -31.50
N ALA A 45 37.03 29.59 -32.82
CA ALA A 45 36.75 28.48 -33.70
C ALA A 45 38.04 28.08 -34.39
N TRP A 46 38.24 26.79 -34.64
CA TRP A 46 39.12 26.29 -35.68
C TRP A 46 38.45 25.09 -36.33
N ASP A 47 38.17 25.24 -37.62
CA ASP A 47 37.78 24.21 -38.56
C ASP A 47 38.84 24.23 -39.67
N MET A 48 39.42 23.08 -39.99
CA MET A 48 40.05 22.83 -41.29
C MET A 48 39.97 21.33 -41.59
N SER A 49 39.25 21.08 -42.68
CA SER A 49 39.02 19.82 -43.36
C SER A 49 40.20 19.37 -44.25
N SER A 50 40.18 18.07 -44.55
CA SER A 50 40.57 17.42 -45.82
C SER A 50 41.92 16.67 -45.91
N MET A 51 41.81 15.33 -45.99
CA MET A 51 42.59 14.32 -46.76
C MET A 51 42.33 12.97 -46.07
N GLY A 52 41.86 11.88 -46.67
CA GLY A 52 41.46 11.51 -48.01
C GLY A 52 41.22 9.99 -48.00
N ARG A 53 39.96 9.59 -48.26
CA ARG A 53 39.46 8.38 -48.93
C ARG A 53 40.00 6.96 -48.63
N ASN A 54 38.99 6.10 -48.45
CA ASN A 54 38.84 4.69 -48.84
C ASN A 54 39.27 3.60 -47.85
N VAL A 55 38.31 3.12 -47.05
CA VAL A 55 37.83 1.73 -47.18
C VAL A 55 36.31 1.77 -47.24
N ASN A 56 35.77 1.28 -48.35
CA ASN A 56 34.36 1.22 -48.71
C ASN A 56 34.04 -0.27 -48.84
N GLU A 57 33.44 -0.89 -47.82
CA GLU A 57 32.64 -2.11 -47.96
C GLU A 57 31.99 -2.47 -46.62
N GLN A 58 30.85 -1.85 -46.31
CA GLN A 58 29.67 -2.51 -45.77
C GLN A 58 28.55 -1.46 -45.54
N VAL A 59 27.55 -1.52 -46.44
CA VAL A 59 26.14 -1.10 -46.27
C VAL A 59 25.91 0.43 -46.11
N LYS A 60 25.54 1.27 -47.09
CA LYS A 60 24.58 1.22 -48.22
C LYS A 60 23.18 0.63 -47.90
N ARG A 61 22.27 1.53 -47.50
CA ARG A 61 20.91 1.84 -48.06
C ARG A 61 19.86 2.02 -46.95
N THR A 62 18.84 2.88 -46.98
CA THR A 62 18.48 4.17 -47.61
C THR A 62 17.07 4.50 -47.06
N ILE A 63 16.83 5.74 -46.61
CA ILE A 63 15.50 6.34 -46.38
C ILE A 63 14.97 6.85 -47.73
N ILE A 64 13.70 6.63 -48.12
CA ILE A 64 12.89 7.58 -48.92
C ILE A 64 11.39 7.41 -48.61
N ALA A 65 10.72 8.52 -48.28
CA ALA A 65 9.27 8.71 -48.29
C ALA A 65 8.81 9.31 -49.64
N ALA A 66 7.59 8.98 -50.10
CA ALA A 66 6.88 9.75 -51.14
C ALA A 66 5.34 9.56 -51.06
N ALA A 67 4.63 10.64 -51.39
CA ALA A 67 3.21 10.92 -51.14
C ALA A 67 2.19 10.29 -52.13
N ILE A 68 0.90 10.27 -51.74
CA ILE A 68 -0.28 9.99 -52.59
C ILE A 68 -1.37 11.07 -52.31
N PRO A 69 -2.17 11.51 -53.31
CA PRO A 69 -2.79 12.84 -53.36
C PRO A 69 -4.22 12.95 -52.81
N ALA A 70 -4.65 14.20 -52.61
CA ALA A 70 -5.98 14.61 -52.20
C ALA A 70 -6.98 14.53 -53.38
N GLU A 71 -7.81 13.48 -53.39
CA GLU A 71 -9.23 13.46 -53.81
C GLU A 71 -9.70 12.01 -53.99
N ALA A 72 -10.15 11.41 -52.88
CA ALA A 72 -11.07 10.26 -52.86
C ALA A 72 -11.87 10.29 -51.54
N LEU A 73 -12.55 11.40 -51.30
CA LEU A 73 -13.61 11.53 -50.29
C LEU A 73 -14.88 10.92 -50.86
N ALA A 74 -15.06 9.60 -50.70
CA ALA A 74 -16.35 8.92 -50.90
C ALA A 74 -16.35 7.48 -50.36
N SER A 75 -16.50 7.32 -49.03
CA SER A 75 -17.31 6.30 -48.35
C SER A 75 -16.85 6.16 -46.90
N ILE A 76 -17.64 6.66 -45.96
CA ILE A 76 -17.47 6.42 -44.53
C ILE A 76 -17.82 4.95 -44.27
N ASP A 77 -16.87 4.13 -43.84
CA ASP A 77 -17.14 2.76 -43.38
C ASP A 77 -16.33 2.39 -42.12
N SER A 78 -16.99 1.61 -41.29
CA SER A 78 -16.87 1.21 -39.88
C SER A 78 -15.55 0.61 -39.35
N SER A 79 -14.38 0.96 -39.88
CA SER A 79 -13.11 0.27 -39.57
C SER A 79 -12.15 0.93 -38.55
N GLU A 80 -12.47 2.07 -37.93
CA GLU A 80 -11.53 2.81 -37.05
C GLU A 80 -11.26 2.21 -35.64
N LYS A 81 -11.54 0.92 -35.40
CA LYS A 81 -11.27 0.25 -34.11
C LYS A 81 -10.33 -0.95 -34.15
N GLU A 82 -9.86 -1.37 -35.32
CA GLU A 82 -9.00 -2.56 -35.43
C GLU A 82 -7.51 -2.20 -35.36
N LEU A 83 -6.74 -3.00 -34.63
CA LEU A 83 -5.29 -2.92 -34.54
C LEU A 83 -4.66 -3.51 -35.80
N ARG A 84 -3.78 -2.76 -36.45
CA ARG A 84 -2.95 -3.23 -37.57
C ARG A 84 -1.65 -3.82 -37.02
N ILE A 85 -1.39 -5.08 -37.32
CA ILE A 85 -0.21 -5.81 -36.85
C ILE A 85 0.62 -6.25 -38.07
N MET A 86 1.92 -5.91 -38.08
CA MET A 86 2.87 -6.21 -39.14
C MET A 86 4.08 -6.94 -38.56
N PHE A 87 4.60 -7.94 -39.28
CA PHE A 87 5.78 -8.71 -38.90
C PHE A 87 6.88 -8.53 -39.96
N ASP A 88 8.11 -8.31 -39.52
CA ASP A 88 9.27 -8.12 -40.38
C ASP A 88 10.47 -8.92 -39.83
N ASN A 89 10.87 -9.94 -40.57
CA ASN A 89 12.04 -10.77 -40.25
C ASN A 89 13.35 -10.20 -40.82
N GLU A 90 13.32 -9.18 -41.67
CA GLU A 90 14.49 -8.60 -42.32
C GLU A 90 14.98 -7.32 -41.64
N ALA A 91 14.10 -6.63 -40.91
CA ALA A 91 14.41 -5.37 -40.22
C ALA A 91 15.51 -5.47 -39.12
N ASP A 92 15.70 -6.65 -38.53
CA ASP A 92 16.74 -6.90 -37.52
C ASP A 92 17.36 -8.28 -37.75
N PRO A 93 18.69 -8.46 -37.71
CA PRO A 93 19.33 -9.74 -38.06
C PRO A 93 19.05 -10.85 -37.04
N GLU A 94 18.68 -10.52 -35.81
CA GLU A 94 18.63 -11.45 -34.68
C GLU A 94 17.20 -11.72 -34.17
N SER A 95 16.24 -10.84 -34.48
CA SER A 95 14.87 -10.88 -33.95
C SER A 95 13.83 -10.53 -35.03
N THR A 96 12.59 -10.97 -34.82
CA THR A 96 11.46 -10.53 -35.65
C THR A 96 10.95 -9.22 -35.10
N VAL A 97 10.75 -8.22 -35.96
CA VAL A 97 10.16 -6.94 -35.58
C VAL A 97 8.64 -7.01 -35.80
N VAL A 98 7.86 -6.72 -34.76
CA VAL A 98 6.40 -6.66 -34.79
C VAL A 98 5.97 -5.21 -34.58
N THR A 99 5.30 -4.62 -35.56
CA THR A 99 4.76 -3.26 -35.48
C THR A 99 3.25 -3.33 -35.30
N ILE A 100 2.74 -2.65 -34.28
CA ILE A 100 1.32 -2.60 -33.94
C ILE A 100 0.86 -1.13 -33.98
N GLU A 101 -0.08 -0.86 -34.88
CA GLU A 101 -0.63 0.48 -35.11
C GLU A 101 -2.14 0.48 -34.87
N GLY A 102 -2.68 1.48 -34.19
CA GLY A 102 -4.13 1.59 -34.01
C GLY A 102 -4.53 2.56 -32.91
N SER A 103 -5.79 2.50 -32.49
CA SER A 103 -6.31 3.38 -31.43
C SER A 103 -5.82 2.92 -30.05
N ASP A 104 -5.38 3.86 -29.21
CA ASP A 104 -4.94 3.57 -27.84
C ASP A 104 -6.12 3.10 -26.97
N GLN A 105 -5.98 1.94 -26.34
CA GLN A 105 -7.03 1.33 -25.50
C GLN A 105 -6.50 1.00 -24.10
N SER A 106 -7.35 1.14 -23.09
CA SER A 106 -6.98 0.82 -21.70
C SER A 106 -6.49 -0.63 -21.57
N ASN A 107 -5.28 -0.78 -21.01
CA ASN A 107 -4.59 -2.06 -20.79
C ASN A 107 -4.14 -2.79 -22.08
N LEU A 108 -4.07 -2.10 -23.22
CA LEU A 108 -3.64 -2.70 -24.49
C LEU A 108 -2.25 -3.35 -24.39
N LEU A 109 -1.26 -2.64 -23.85
CA LEU A 109 0.11 -3.17 -23.69
C LEU A 109 0.18 -4.45 -22.83
N ILE A 110 -0.69 -4.55 -21.81
CA ILE A 110 -0.79 -5.74 -20.94
C ILE A 110 -1.37 -6.92 -21.73
N ARG A 111 -2.39 -6.66 -22.56
CA ARG A 111 -3.00 -7.69 -23.42
C ARG A 111 -2.05 -8.15 -24.52
N LEU A 112 -1.30 -7.22 -25.14
CA LEU A 112 -0.25 -7.52 -26.11
C LEU A 112 0.85 -8.40 -25.50
N SER A 113 1.34 -8.02 -24.31
CA SER A 113 2.35 -8.79 -23.57
C SER A 113 1.83 -10.18 -23.20
N GLY A 114 0.57 -10.27 -22.77
CA GLY A 114 -0.11 -11.53 -22.49
C GLY A 114 -0.25 -12.43 -23.72
N ALA A 115 -0.54 -11.85 -24.88
CA ALA A 115 -0.67 -12.58 -26.15
C ALA A 115 0.69 -13.13 -26.62
N PHE A 116 1.76 -12.33 -26.57
CA PHE A 116 3.12 -12.80 -26.88
C PHE A 116 3.54 -13.92 -25.93
N SER A 117 3.35 -13.73 -24.62
CA SER A 117 3.69 -14.74 -23.63
C SER A 117 2.89 -16.04 -23.82
N SER A 118 1.60 -15.93 -24.13
CA SER A 118 0.74 -17.09 -24.37
C SER A 118 1.08 -17.84 -25.67
N ALA A 119 1.68 -17.15 -26.64
CA ALA A 119 2.18 -17.75 -27.87
C ALA A 119 3.61 -18.33 -27.72
N GLY A 120 4.23 -18.23 -26.53
CA GLY A 120 5.61 -18.66 -26.33
C GLY A 120 6.64 -17.75 -27.02
N VAL A 121 6.26 -16.50 -27.27
CA VAL A 121 7.06 -15.47 -27.93
C VAL A 121 7.64 -14.55 -26.87
N ASP A 122 8.97 -14.53 -26.80
CA ASP A 122 9.74 -13.68 -25.90
C ASP A 122 9.91 -12.28 -26.50
N VAL A 123 9.51 -11.25 -25.75
CA VAL A 123 9.77 -9.85 -26.11
C VAL A 123 11.16 -9.46 -25.64
N ILE A 124 12.07 -9.21 -26.58
CA ILE A 124 13.47 -8.85 -26.33
C ILE A 124 13.63 -7.35 -26.08
N ALA A 125 12.90 -6.54 -26.85
CA ALA A 125 12.87 -5.09 -26.69
C ALA A 125 11.52 -4.55 -27.18
N ALA A 126 11.09 -3.42 -26.65
CA ALA A 126 9.89 -2.73 -27.09
C ALA A 126 10.15 -1.23 -27.16
N ASN A 127 9.64 -0.58 -28.20
CA ASN A 127 9.53 0.86 -28.29
C ASN A 127 8.05 1.20 -28.39
N ILE A 128 7.52 1.83 -27.34
CA ILE A 128 6.10 2.13 -27.17
C ILE A 128 5.91 3.61 -27.41
N SER A 129 5.10 3.98 -28.38
CA SER A 129 4.86 5.38 -28.73
C SER A 129 3.38 5.63 -28.98
N SER A 130 2.87 6.74 -28.43
CA SER A 130 1.49 7.17 -28.57
C SER A 130 1.46 8.66 -28.90
N GLU A 131 0.80 9.04 -29.99
CA GLU A 131 0.61 10.42 -30.43
C GLU A 131 -0.85 10.61 -30.87
N ASP A 132 -1.51 11.64 -30.36
CA ASP A 132 -2.92 11.98 -30.64
C ASP A 132 -3.93 10.81 -30.53
N GLY A 133 -3.74 9.93 -29.53
CA GLY A 133 -4.63 8.81 -29.25
C GLY A 133 -4.46 7.61 -30.19
N ARG A 134 -3.41 7.60 -31.00
CA ARG A 134 -2.96 6.45 -31.80
C ARG A 134 -1.65 5.92 -31.27
N ILE A 135 -1.54 4.60 -31.22
CA ILE A 135 -0.32 3.89 -30.85
C ILE A 135 0.45 3.44 -32.09
N MET A 136 1.78 3.42 -31.93
CA MET A 136 2.76 2.88 -32.86
C MET A 136 3.79 2.12 -32.03
N ASP A 137 3.43 0.90 -31.65
CA ASP A 137 4.25 0.06 -30.78
C ASP A 137 5.09 -0.90 -31.61
N ILE A 138 6.40 -0.93 -31.37
CA ILE A 138 7.34 -1.77 -32.10
C ILE A 138 8.00 -2.73 -31.10
N PHE A 139 7.82 -4.03 -31.31
CA PHE A 139 8.40 -5.08 -30.49
C PHE A 139 9.46 -5.84 -31.27
N LYS A 140 10.61 -6.11 -30.66
CA LYS A 140 11.57 -7.11 -31.13
C LYS A 140 11.30 -8.39 -30.37
N VAL A 141 10.96 -9.45 -31.09
CA VAL A 141 10.53 -10.71 -30.48
C VAL A 141 11.31 -11.90 -31.01
N LYS A 142 11.41 -12.94 -30.18
CA LYS A 142 11.98 -14.23 -30.54
C LYS A 142 11.07 -15.36 -30.05
N MET A 143 11.07 -16.49 -30.74
CA MET A 143 10.43 -17.71 -30.28
C MET A 143 11.52 -18.77 -30.14
N HIS A 144 11.66 -19.32 -28.93
CA HIS A 144 12.75 -20.26 -28.60
C HIS A 144 14.14 -19.72 -28.93
N GLY A 145 14.38 -18.43 -28.69
CA GLY A 145 15.67 -17.77 -28.92
C GLY A 145 16.02 -17.50 -30.40
N LYS A 146 15.12 -17.74 -31.35
CA LYS A 146 15.28 -17.46 -32.79
C LYS A 146 14.15 -16.56 -33.33
N LYS A 147 14.29 -16.05 -34.56
CA LYS A 147 13.21 -15.35 -35.27
C LYS A 147 11.97 -16.23 -35.43
N LEU A 148 10.80 -15.61 -35.41
CA LEU A 148 9.52 -16.27 -35.63
C LEU A 148 9.48 -16.80 -37.08
N PRO A 149 9.12 -18.08 -37.30
CA PRO A 149 8.85 -18.60 -38.63
C PRO A 149 7.69 -17.84 -39.27
N GLU A 150 7.77 -17.50 -40.56
CA GLU A 150 6.72 -16.74 -41.26
C GLU A 150 5.34 -17.43 -41.21
N GLY A 151 5.31 -18.76 -41.11
CA GLY A 151 4.07 -19.53 -40.96
C GLY A 151 3.32 -19.30 -39.65
N GLU A 152 3.96 -18.73 -38.63
CA GLU A 152 3.37 -18.46 -37.30
C GLU A 152 2.78 -17.05 -37.19
N PHE A 153 3.02 -16.18 -38.18
CA PHE A 153 2.61 -14.77 -38.13
C PHE A 153 1.09 -14.60 -38.04
N GLU A 154 0.33 -15.35 -38.86
CA GLU A 154 -1.14 -15.23 -38.87
C GLU A 154 -1.79 -15.84 -37.62
N ALA A 155 -1.19 -16.88 -37.02
CA ALA A 155 -1.66 -17.47 -35.77
C ALA A 155 -1.50 -16.49 -34.60
N LEU A 156 -0.31 -15.89 -34.48
CA LEU A 156 -0.01 -14.89 -33.45
C LEU A 156 -0.87 -13.63 -33.63
N LYS A 157 -1.06 -13.18 -34.87
CA LYS A 157 -1.93 -12.04 -35.20
C LYS A 157 -3.38 -12.28 -34.75
N SER A 158 -3.93 -13.46 -35.04
CA SER A 158 -5.28 -13.83 -34.65
C SER A 158 -5.46 -13.85 -33.13
N GLN A 159 -4.48 -14.40 -32.41
CA GLN A 159 -4.50 -14.46 -30.94
C GLN A 159 -4.44 -13.07 -30.30
N ILE A 160 -3.63 -12.16 -30.84
CA ILE A 160 -3.56 -10.77 -30.35
C ILE A 160 -4.93 -10.07 -30.53
N ILE A 161 -5.59 -10.27 -31.67
CA ILE A 161 -6.91 -9.68 -31.95
C ILE A 161 -8.00 -10.25 -31.03
N GLU A 162 -7.99 -11.56 -30.74
CA GLU A 162 -8.94 -12.20 -29.84
C GLU A 162 -8.80 -11.70 -28.39
N MET A 163 -7.57 -11.60 -27.89
CA MET A 163 -7.29 -11.15 -26.53
C MET A 163 -7.57 -9.66 -26.32
N THR A 164 -7.59 -8.87 -27.38
CA THR A 164 -7.87 -7.44 -27.30
C THR A 164 -9.36 -7.11 -27.43
N SER A 165 -10.20 -8.04 -27.91
CA SER A 165 -11.61 -7.80 -28.27
C SER A 165 -12.68 -8.25 -27.24
N SER A 166 -12.34 -9.00 -26.18
CA SER A 166 -13.33 -9.60 -25.27
C SER A 166 -13.69 -8.75 -24.03
N SER A 167 -15.00 -8.52 -23.82
CA SER A 167 -15.60 -7.81 -22.67
C SER A 167 -16.58 -8.69 -21.85
N ASN A 168 -16.35 -8.84 -20.54
CA ASN A 168 -17.21 -9.31 -19.41
C ASN A 168 -18.26 -10.45 -19.60
N ARG A 169 -18.20 -11.50 -18.75
CA ARG A 169 -19.33 -11.98 -17.89
C ARG A 169 -18.96 -13.14 -16.93
N SER A 170 -19.68 -13.15 -15.79
CA SER A 170 -19.64 -14.04 -14.61
C SER A 170 -20.40 -15.37 -14.78
N THR A 171 -19.98 -16.45 -14.08
CA THR A 171 -20.86 -17.51 -13.50
C THR A 171 -20.17 -18.28 -12.34
N ARG A 172 -20.96 -18.70 -11.33
CA ARG A 172 -20.67 -19.65 -10.20
C ARG A 172 -21.07 -21.10 -10.62
N PRO A 173 -21.00 -22.18 -9.79
CA PRO A 173 -20.07 -22.67 -8.71
C PRO A 173 -19.70 -24.20 -8.80
N ALA A 174 -18.77 -24.73 -7.95
CA ALA A 174 -18.92 -25.94 -7.08
C ALA A 174 -17.60 -26.69 -6.68
N ILE A 175 -17.39 -26.82 -5.35
CA ILE A 175 -16.96 -28.00 -4.52
C ILE A 175 -15.73 -28.85 -4.94
N TYR A 176 -14.69 -28.92 -4.08
CA TYR A 176 -14.22 -30.14 -3.35
C TYR A 176 -13.07 -29.80 -2.39
N GLY A 177 -13.00 -30.52 -1.26
CA GLY A 177 -11.96 -30.39 -0.23
C GLY A 177 -11.35 -31.73 0.17
N ILE A 178 -10.45 -31.66 1.17
CA ILE A 178 -9.91 -32.75 2.00
C ILE A 178 -8.79 -33.59 1.36
N VAL A 179 -7.56 -33.08 1.28
CA VAL A 179 -6.31 -33.87 1.52
C VAL A 179 -5.18 -32.89 1.83
N ALA A 180 -4.83 -32.67 3.11
CA ALA A 180 -3.60 -31.91 3.45
C ALA A 180 -3.11 -32.12 4.88
N ALA A 181 -3.92 -32.71 5.77
CA ALA A 181 -3.55 -32.88 7.18
C ALA A 181 -2.65 -34.10 7.44
N ALA A 182 -2.59 -35.09 6.53
CA ALA A 182 -1.90 -36.35 6.78
C ALA A 182 -0.38 -36.30 6.49
N GLU A 183 0.11 -35.38 5.64
CA GLU A 183 1.50 -35.42 5.18
C GLU A 183 2.47 -34.59 6.04
N VAL A 184 1.94 -33.71 6.90
CA VAL A 184 2.74 -32.83 7.78
C VAL A 184 3.35 -33.58 8.97
N GLU A 185 2.79 -34.73 9.33
CA GLU A 185 3.29 -35.56 10.44
C GLU A 185 4.49 -36.44 10.03
N ARG A 186 4.77 -36.55 8.72
CA ARG A 186 5.78 -37.47 8.16
C ARG A 186 7.20 -36.90 8.10
N LEU A 187 7.41 -35.62 8.41
CA LEU A 187 8.69 -34.91 8.19
C LEU A 187 9.33 -34.31 9.45
N ARG A 188 9.14 -34.92 10.62
CA ARG A 188 10.09 -34.75 11.75
C ARG A 188 10.90 -36.03 11.87
N PRO A 189 12.23 -35.97 11.70
CA PRO A 189 13.13 -35.31 12.65
C PRO A 189 14.09 -34.35 11.93
N LEU A 190 14.77 -33.41 12.58
CA LEU A 190 16.11 -33.66 13.12
C LEU A 190 16.55 -32.46 13.96
N SER A 191 16.68 -32.69 15.26
CA SER A 191 17.47 -31.87 16.17
C SER A 191 18.72 -32.68 16.53
N GLY A 192 19.89 -32.19 16.10
CA GLY A 192 21.20 -32.69 16.51
C GLY A 192 21.84 -33.67 15.53
N ILE A 193 22.57 -33.16 14.53
CA ILE A 193 23.60 -33.92 13.78
C ILE A 193 24.80 -32.99 13.54
N THR A 194 26.01 -33.57 13.56
CA THR A 194 27.30 -32.93 13.34
C THR A 194 27.49 -32.39 11.92
N SER A 195 28.49 -31.52 11.73
CA SER A 195 28.75 -30.73 10.50
C SER A 195 28.77 -31.51 9.18
N ASP A 196 29.10 -32.80 9.20
CA ASP A 196 29.15 -33.63 7.98
C ASP A 196 27.75 -34.14 7.56
N GLY A 197 26.79 -34.28 8.48
CA GLY A 197 25.41 -34.68 8.14
C GLY A 197 24.52 -33.52 7.68
N GLU A 198 24.95 -32.27 7.90
CA GLU A 198 24.23 -31.07 7.45
C GLU A 198 24.37 -30.83 5.94
N VAL A 199 25.46 -31.29 5.33
CA VAL A 199 25.69 -31.18 3.89
C VAL A 199 24.81 -32.19 3.12
N GLU A 200 24.74 -33.44 3.59
CA GLU A 200 23.87 -34.47 2.99
C GLU A 200 22.37 -34.11 3.09
N THR A 201 21.94 -33.45 4.17
CA THR A 201 20.55 -33.03 4.34
C THR A 201 20.14 -31.87 3.44
N LEU A 202 21.07 -30.95 3.13
CA LEU A 202 20.85 -29.87 2.16
C LEU A 202 20.82 -30.39 0.72
N GLU A 203 21.68 -31.35 0.37
CA GLU A 203 21.68 -31.99 -0.95
C GLU A 203 20.41 -32.81 -1.18
N LEU A 204 19.93 -33.54 -0.16
CA LEU A 204 18.67 -34.28 -0.21
C LEU A 204 17.47 -33.33 -0.39
N ALA A 205 17.42 -32.21 0.35
CA ALA A 205 16.37 -31.22 0.21
C ALA A 205 16.37 -30.53 -1.17
N ALA A 206 17.54 -30.29 -1.75
CA ALA A 206 17.68 -29.75 -3.10
C ALA A 206 17.22 -30.75 -4.17
N ALA A 207 17.52 -32.04 -4.02
CA ALA A 207 17.06 -33.10 -4.92
C ALA A 207 15.53 -33.26 -4.89
N GLU A 208 14.92 -33.23 -3.70
CA GLU A 208 13.46 -33.27 -3.56
C GLU A 208 12.78 -32.05 -4.19
N MET A 209 13.34 -30.85 -4.06
CA MET A 209 12.82 -29.65 -4.72
C MET A 209 12.88 -29.77 -6.24
N ALA A 210 13.98 -30.27 -6.78
CA ALA A 210 14.15 -30.47 -8.22
C ALA A 210 13.12 -31.47 -8.77
N GLN A 211 12.82 -32.54 -8.01
CA GLN A 211 11.81 -33.53 -8.39
C GLN A 211 10.39 -32.93 -8.44
N VAL A 212 9.99 -32.18 -7.41
CA VAL A 212 8.66 -31.54 -7.35
C VAL A 212 8.50 -30.47 -8.45
N ALA A 213 9.57 -29.73 -8.76
CA ALA A 213 9.57 -28.79 -9.89
C ALA A 213 9.40 -29.50 -11.24
N ALA A 214 10.05 -30.65 -11.44
CA ALA A 214 9.91 -31.44 -12.67
C ALA A 214 8.48 -31.99 -12.85
N GLU A 215 7.83 -32.43 -11.78
CA GLU A 215 6.44 -32.91 -11.79
C GLU A 215 5.42 -31.80 -12.11
N LEU A 216 5.65 -30.59 -11.60
CA LEU A 216 4.84 -29.42 -11.94
C LEU A 216 4.92 -29.11 -13.44
N VAL A 217 6.14 -29.06 -14.00
CA VAL A 217 6.37 -28.78 -15.42
C VAL A 217 5.77 -29.88 -16.31
N ALA A 218 5.85 -31.16 -15.90
CA ALA A 218 5.22 -32.26 -16.61
C ALA A 218 3.69 -32.12 -16.63
N THR A 219 3.09 -31.76 -15.49
CA THR A 219 1.64 -31.55 -15.36
C THR A 219 1.16 -30.36 -16.21
N GLU A 220 1.93 -29.27 -16.27
CA GLU A 220 1.64 -28.13 -17.14
C GLU A 220 1.64 -28.48 -18.62
N ARG A 221 2.63 -29.28 -19.06
CA ARG A 221 2.71 -29.76 -20.45
C ARG A 221 1.53 -30.65 -20.81
N ASP A 222 1.05 -31.48 -19.89
CA ASP A 222 -0.10 -32.35 -20.12
C ASP A 222 -1.43 -31.58 -20.16
N ILE A 223 -1.59 -30.53 -19.35
CA ILE A 223 -2.76 -29.61 -19.43
C ILE A 223 -2.80 -28.95 -20.80
N LEU A 224 -1.67 -28.45 -21.29
CA LEU A 224 -1.59 -27.81 -22.61
C LEU A 224 -1.95 -28.81 -23.73
N ARG A 225 -1.49 -30.06 -23.65
CA ARG A 225 -1.84 -31.13 -24.60
C ARG A 225 -3.31 -31.51 -24.56
N LEU A 226 -3.92 -31.53 -23.38
CA LEU A 226 -5.35 -31.85 -23.21
C LEU A 226 -6.25 -30.72 -23.74
N ARG A 227 -5.87 -29.45 -23.53
CA ARG A 227 -6.57 -28.30 -24.12
C ARG A 227 -6.51 -28.31 -25.64
N ALA A 228 -5.36 -28.65 -26.21
CA ALA A 228 -5.17 -28.69 -27.68
C ALA A 228 -5.98 -29.80 -28.38
N LYS A 229 -6.33 -30.89 -27.69
CA LYS A 229 -7.09 -32.01 -28.27
C LYS A 229 -8.60 -31.95 -28.01
N GLY A 230 -9.11 -30.86 -27.42
CA GLY A 230 -10.52 -30.77 -27.00
C GLY A 230 -10.87 -31.79 -25.91
N GLY A 231 -9.94 -32.05 -24.98
CA GLY A 231 -10.10 -33.05 -23.93
C GLY A 231 -11.27 -32.75 -22.98
N ASP A 232 -11.83 -33.82 -22.41
CA ASP A 232 -12.94 -33.77 -21.44
C ASP A 232 -12.65 -32.77 -20.29
N GLU A 233 -13.59 -31.84 -20.08
CA GLU A 233 -13.50 -30.70 -19.15
C GLU A 233 -13.25 -31.16 -17.70
N ARG A 234 -13.73 -32.35 -17.36
CA ARG A 234 -13.50 -32.99 -16.05
C ARG A 234 -12.05 -33.43 -15.87
N THR A 235 -11.42 -33.93 -16.94
CA THR A 235 -10.01 -34.34 -16.95
C THR A 235 -9.08 -33.12 -16.92
N LEU A 236 -9.47 -32.03 -17.60
CA LEU A 236 -8.74 -30.77 -17.57
C LEU A 236 -8.74 -30.14 -16.17
N THR A 237 -9.92 -30.07 -15.55
CA THR A 237 -10.09 -29.54 -14.20
C THR A 237 -9.30 -30.34 -13.16
N ALA A 238 -9.27 -31.68 -13.29
CA ALA A 238 -8.47 -32.55 -12.43
C ALA A 238 -6.96 -32.29 -12.58
N ARG A 239 -6.46 -32.05 -13.80
CA ARG A 239 -5.04 -31.74 -14.02
C ARG A 239 -4.66 -30.33 -13.58
N GLU A 240 -5.55 -29.36 -13.72
CA GLU A 240 -5.35 -28.01 -13.16
C GLU A 240 -5.29 -28.01 -11.63
N ALA A 241 -6.09 -28.86 -10.97
CA ALA A 241 -5.98 -29.08 -9.53
C ALA A 241 -4.62 -29.70 -9.15
N MET A 242 -4.15 -30.71 -9.89
CA MET A 242 -2.81 -31.30 -9.68
C MET A 242 -1.68 -30.30 -9.89
N ARG A 243 -1.81 -29.38 -10.86
CA ARG A 243 -0.86 -28.28 -11.09
C ARG A 243 -0.80 -27.34 -9.90
N ALA A 244 -1.95 -26.93 -9.38
CA ALA A 244 -2.02 -26.06 -8.21
C ALA A 244 -1.42 -26.73 -6.95
N GLU A 245 -1.65 -28.03 -6.78
CA GLU A 245 -1.09 -28.82 -5.69
C GLU A 245 0.44 -28.95 -5.79
N SER A 246 0.96 -29.26 -6.99
CA SER A 246 2.40 -29.39 -7.26
C SER A 246 3.13 -28.04 -7.08
N ALA A 247 2.53 -26.93 -7.50
CA ALA A 247 3.07 -25.59 -7.29
C ALA A 247 3.13 -25.22 -5.81
N SER A 248 2.07 -25.53 -5.06
CA SER A 248 2.03 -25.30 -3.62
C SER A 248 3.04 -26.17 -2.85
N ALA A 249 3.32 -27.39 -3.32
CA ALA A 249 4.35 -28.25 -2.74
C ALA A 249 5.76 -27.67 -2.94
N LEU A 250 6.05 -27.10 -4.11
CA LEU A 250 7.32 -26.45 -4.41
C LEU A 250 7.56 -25.22 -3.53
N GLU A 251 6.54 -24.35 -3.38
CA GLU A 251 6.63 -23.15 -2.54
C GLU A 251 6.94 -23.49 -1.07
N ARG A 252 6.30 -24.53 -0.52
CA ARG A 252 6.57 -24.98 0.86
C ARG A 252 8.01 -25.44 1.05
N LYS A 253 8.58 -26.15 0.07
CA LYS A 253 9.96 -26.65 0.14
C LYS A 253 10.99 -25.51 0.00
N MET A 254 10.72 -24.50 -0.84
CA MET A 254 11.56 -23.31 -0.95
C MET A 254 11.59 -22.48 0.35
N ALA A 255 10.45 -22.31 1.02
CA ALA A 255 10.38 -21.60 2.29
C ALA A 255 11.16 -22.31 3.42
N ALA A 256 11.12 -23.65 3.45
CA ALA A 256 11.89 -24.43 4.41
C ALA A 256 13.41 -24.26 4.21
N MET A 257 13.89 -24.25 2.96
CA MET A 257 15.30 -24.03 2.63
C MET A 257 15.80 -22.65 3.08
N GLN A 258 14.99 -21.60 2.88
CA GLN A 258 15.33 -20.24 3.30
C GLN A 258 15.48 -20.12 4.82
N ALA A 259 14.62 -20.81 5.58
CA ALA A 259 14.72 -20.84 7.04
C ALA A 259 16.01 -21.51 7.54
N VAL A 260 16.43 -22.61 6.90
CA VAL A 260 17.68 -23.31 7.21
C VAL A 260 18.90 -22.43 6.92
N MET A 261 18.90 -21.73 5.77
CA MET A 261 20.00 -20.81 5.43
C MET A 261 20.09 -19.59 6.37
N ALA A 262 18.94 -19.09 6.87
CA ALA A 262 18.90 -17.99 7.82
C ALA A 262 19.49 -18.39 9.19
N ALA A 263 19.15 -19.58 9.69
CA ALA A 263 19.71 -20.10 10.94
C ALA A 263 21.24 -20.25 10.88
N ARG A 264 21.77 -20.64 9.73
CA ARG A 264 23.22 -20.76 9.48
C ARG A 264 23.96 -19.42 9.56
N ARG A 265 23.33 -18.30 9.14
CA ARG A 265 23.94 -16.96 9.24
C ARG A 265 24.09 -16.50 10.69
N THR A 266 23.13 -16.84 11.55
CA THR A 266 23.14 -16.44 12.96
C THR A 266 24.25 -17.14 13.75
N ALA A 267 24.45 -18.44 13.54
CA ALA A 267 25.46 -19.23 14.24
C ALA A 267 26.91 -18.80 13.93
N VAL A 268 27.17 -18.26 12.73
CA VAL A 268 28.49 -17.75 12.33
C VAL A 268 28.83 -16.42 13.01
N VAL A 269 27.81 -15.62 13.36
CA VAL A 269 27.98 -14.31 14.01
C VAL A 269 28.28 -14.44 15.50
N GLU A 270 27.71 -15.44 16.17
CA GLU A 270 27.89 -15.66 17.62
C GLU A 270 29.30 -16.18 17.99
N ALA A 271 30.04 -16.74 17.03
CA ALA A 271 31.36 -17.34 17.29
C ALA A 271 32.55 -16.35 17.34
N ALA A 272 32.32 -15.03 17.17
CA ALA A 272 33.37 -14.08 16.79
C ALA A 272 33.68 -12.91 17.76
N GLU A 273 33.15 -12.84 19.00
CA GLU A 273 33.43 -11.71 19.91
C GLU A 273 34.47 -12.01 21.01
N GLU A 274 35.49 -11.15 21.15
CA GLU A 274 36.56 -11.17 22.18
C GLU A 274 36.29 -10.22 23.38
N PRO A 275 36.96 -10.39 24.55
CA PRO A 275 36.58 -9.72 25.79
C PRO A 275 37.14 -8.28 25.97
N LYS A 276 36.25 -7.38 26.43
CA LYS A 276 36.48 -5.92 26.62
C LYS A 276 37.11 -5.53 27.96
N THR A 277 37.77 -4.37 27.98
CA THR A 277 38.65 -3.84 29.04
C THR A 277 37.91 -3.09 30.16
N ALA A 278 38.61 -2.83 31.29
CA ALA A 278 38.03 -2.23 32.49
C ALA A 278 37.59 -0.75 32.34
N ALA A 279 38.21 0.00 31.41
CA ALA A 279 37.80 1.38 31.13
C ALA A 279 36.44 1.45 30.40
N GLU A 280 36.14 0.45 29.57
CA GLU A 280 34.85 0.33 28.87
C GLU A 280 33.71 -0.02 29.86
N ARG A 281 34.03 -0.76 30.93
CA ARG A 281 33.08 -1.11 32.01
C ARG A 281 32.67 0.07 32.89
N MET A 282 33.52 1.08 33.04
CA MET A 282 33.20 2.28 33.85
C MET A 282 32.31 3.28 33.12
N MET A 283 32.34 3.32 31.78
CA MET A 283 31.41 4.14 30.97
C MET A 283 30.01 3.51 30.81
N GLU A 284 29.82 2.24 31.20
CA GLU A 284 28.51 1.57 31.20
C GLU A 284 27.61 1.96 32.38
N GLN A 285 28.19 2.38 33.52
CA GLN A 285 27.41 2.76 34.70
C GLN A 285 26.63 4.08 34.56
N PHE A 286 26.87 4.86 33.50
CA PHE A 286 26.17 6.12 33.19
C PHE A 286 25.34 6.05 31.90
N LYS A 287 25.09 4.84 31.36
CA LYS A 287 24.10 4.65 30.30
C LYS A 287 22.72 4.40 30.92
N PRO A 288 21.64 5.03 30.41
CA PRO A 288 20.28 4.56 30.69
C PRO A 288 20.16 3.08 30.31
N PRO A 289 19.25 2.30 30.94
CA PRO A 289 19.14 0.87 30.72
C PRO A 289 19.09 0.59 29.21
N SER A 290 20.05 -0.20 28.73
CA SER A 290 20.15 -0.49 27.31
C SER A 290 18.92 -1.28 26.89
N MET A 291 18.04 -0.63 26.12
CA MET A 291 17.23 -1.34 25.14
C MET A 291 18.20 -2.17 24.30
N SER A 292 18.06 -3.48 24.32
CA SER A 292 18.75 -4.36 23.38
C SER A 292 18.20 -4.06 21.97
N SER A 293 18.67 -2.99 21.33
CA SER A 293 18.50 -2.76 19.91
C SER A 293 19.83 -3.03 19.23
N GLN A 294 20.11 -4.31 19.00
CA GLN A 294 20.79 -4.65 17.75
C GLN A 294 19.82 -4.21 16.63
N ALA A 295 19.96 -2.96 16.19
CA ALA A 295 19.20 -2.41 15.07
C ALA A 295 19.70 -3.05 13.78
N VAL A 296 19.19 -4.25 13.50
CA VAL A 296 19.23 -4.85 12.18
C VAL A 296 18.06 -4.25 11.41
N GLY A 297 18.33 -3.66 10.24
CA GLY A 297 17.30 -3.11 9.35
C GLY A 297 16.23 -4.17 9.07
N GLY A 298 15.03 -3.93 9.60
CA GLY A 298 13.86 -4.78 9.45
C GLY A 298 12.63 -3.90 9.25
N ALA A 299 11.56 -4.49 8.74
CA ALA A 299 10.31 -3.74 8.55
C ALA A 299 9.83 -3.14 9.88
N GLY A 300 9.52 -1.84 9.89
CA GLY A 300 8.94 -1.15 11.04
C GLY A 300 7.49 -1.57 11.23
N SER A 301 7.22 -2.86 11.39
CA SER A 301 5.87 -3.41 11.54
C SER A 301 5.60 -3.94 12.95
N GLY A 302 6.47 -3.59 13.91
CA GLY A 302 6.44 -4.15 15.24
C GLY A 302 6.75 -5.65 15.29
N ASN A 303 6.50 -6.26 16.44
CA ASN A 303 6.66 -7.71 16.66
C ASN A 303 5.42 -8.52 16.20
N GLY A 304 4.32 -7.83 15.89
CA GLY A 304 3.06 -8.37 15.40
C GLY A 304 1.97 -8.51 16.47
N TYR A 305 2.27 -8.24 17.74
CA TYR A 305 1.31 -8.30 18.84
C TYR A 305 0.75 -6.92 19.21
N GLU A 306 1.09 -5.90 18.44
CA GLU A 306 0.68 -4.53 18.70
C GLU A 306 -0.85 -4.40 18.72
N ILE A 307 -1.34 -3.59 19.67
CA ILE A 307 -2.70 -3.04 19.67
C ILE A 307 -2.52 -1.53 19.78
N LEU A 308 -2.81 -0.85 18.67
CA LEU A 308 -2.61 0.59 18.53
C LEU A 308 -3.81 1.32 19.15
N PHE A 309 -3.53 2.38 19.90
CA PHE A 309 -4.53 3.35 20.34
C PHE A 309 -4.34 4.64 19.57
N GLN A 310 -5.34 5.12 18.84
CA GLN A 310 -5.31 6.50 18.36
C GLN A 310 -5.60 7.41 19.55
N GLY A 311 -4.58 8.10 20.04
CA GLY A 311 -4.62 8.87 21.28
C GLY A 311 -5.15 10.28 21.12
N PHE A 312 -6.01 10.55 20.13
CA PHE A 312 -6.63 11.84 19.85
C PHE A 312 -7.86 11.70 18.95
N ASN A 313 -8.66 12.76 18.89
CA ASN A 313 -9.75 12.94 17.93
C ASN A 313 -9.62 14.33 17.26
N TRP A 314 -10.57 14.70 16.39
CA TRP A 314 -10.49 15.97 15.65
C TRP A 314 -10.58 17.22 16.54
N GLU A 315 -11.18 17.10 17.71
CA GLU A 315 -11.44 18.18 18.66
C GLU A 315 -10.34 18.32 19.74
N SER A 316 -9.40 17.36 19.81
CA SER A 316 -8.33 17.31 20.81
C SER A 316 -7.50 18.60 20.88
N CYS A 317 -7.33 19.31 19.76
CA CYS A 317 -6.60 20.58 19.69
C CYS A 317 -7.26 21.74 20.45
N LYS A 318 -8.49 21.58 20.93
CA LYS A 318 -9.22 22.58 21.73
C LYS A 318 -8.97 22.43 23.24
N HIS A 319 -8.09 21.51 23.63
CA HIS A 319 -7.85 21.12 25.00
C HIS A 319 -6.35 21.05 25.30
N ASN A 320 -5.99 20.97 26.59
CA ASN A 320 -4.62 20.72 27.04
C ASN A 320 -4.22 19.25 26.80
N TRP A 321 -4.13 18.85 25.53
CA TRP A 321 -4.24 17.46 25.12
C TRP A 321 -3.12 16.57 25.68
N TYR A 322 -1.86 17.01 25.63
CA TYR A 322 -0.75 16.22 26.16
C TYR A 322 -0.90 15.92 27.66
N LYS A 323 -1.42 16.88 28.44
CA LYS A 323 -1.73 16.67 29.87
C LYS A 323 -2.91 15.73 30.07
N THR A 324 -3.99 15.88 29.28
CA THR A 324 -5.15 14.98 29.32
C THR A 324 -4.71 13.55 29.05
N LEU A 325 -3.99 13.30 27.97
CA LEU A 325 -3.51 11.97 27.62
C LEU A 325 -2.51 11.43 28.64
N GLY A 326 -1.63 12.29 29.17
CA GLY A 326 -0.71 11.96 30.26
C GLY A 326 -1.42 11.42 31.51
N SER A 327 -2.57 12.00 31.86
CA SER A 327 -3.40 11.53 32.99
C SER A 327 -4.07 10.16 32.76
N GLN A 328 -4.19 9.73 31.50
CA GLN A 328 -4.86 8.50 31.09
C GLN A 328 -3.89 7.33 30.87
N LEU A 329 -2.57 7.56 30.87
CA LEU A 329 -1.57 6.53 30.53
C LEU A 329 -1.72 5.25 31.35
N ARG A 330 -1.96 5.35 32.66
CA ARG A 330 -2.17 4.18 33.53
C ARG A 330 -3.35 3.32 33.07
N ASP A 331 -4.43 3.97 32.65
CA ASP A 331 -5.63 3.30 32.17
C ASP A 331 -5.41 2.69 30.78
N ILE A 332 -4.71 3.40 29.87
CA ILE A 332 -4.30 2.91 28.55
C ILE A 332 -3.44 1.64 28.67
N VAL A 333 -2.44 1.63 29.56
CA VAL A 333 -1.60 0.44 29.80
C VAL A 333 -2.40 -0.70 30.41
N LYS A 334 -3.23 -0.41 31.41
CA LYS A 334 -4.08 -1.42 32.05
C LYS A 334 -5.07 -2.05 31.05
N ALA A 335 -5.59 -1.26 30.12
CA ALA A 335 -6.45 -1.75 29.03
C ALA A 335 -5.70 -2.70 28.09
N GLY A 336 -4.37 -2.53 27.99
CA GLY A 336 -3.51 -3.42 27.23
C GLY A 336 -3.10 -2.88 25.87
N PHE A 337 -3.16 -1.57 25.64
CA PHE A 337 -2.53 -0.98 24.46
C PHE A 337 -1.00 -1.14 24.54
N THR A 338 -0.36 -1.22 23.38
CA THR A 338 1.12 -1.35 23.28
C THR A 338 1.75 -0.10 22.71
N SER A 339 0.97 0.70 21.98
CA SER A 339 1.44 1.85 21.23
C SER A 339 0.33 2.88 21.15
N VAL A 340 0.69 4.17 21.17
CA VAL A 340 -0.26 5.28 21.04
C VAL A 340 0.17 6.15 19.88
N TRP A 341 -0.74 6.35 18.92
CA TRP A 341 -0.61 7.32 17.85
C TRP A 341 -1.02 8.70 18.37
N LEU A 342 -0.03 9.60 18.42
CA LEU A 342 -0.14 10.99 18.84
C LEU A 342 -0.40 11.88 17.61
N PRO A 343 -1.10 13.03 17.78
CA PRO A 343 -1.37 13.94 16.67
C PRO A 343 -0.08 14.58 16.12
N PRO A 344 -0.15 15.29 14.97
CA PRO A 344 1.02 15.97 14.42
C PRO A 344 1.63 16.95 15.45
N PRO A 345 2.93 16.84 15.76
CA PRO A 345 3.51 17.56 16.90
C PRO A 345 3.94 18.99 16.58
N SER A 346 4.13 19.32 15.30
CA SER A 346 4.64 20.60 14.86
C SER A 346 3.59 21.71 14.91
N GLU A 347 4.06 22.95 14.99
CA GLU A 347 3.26 24.15 14.74
C GLU A 347 2.63 24.08 13.34
N SER A 348 1.37 24.52 13.25
CA SER A 348 0.53 24.35 12.08
C SER A 348 -0.48 25.47 11.96
N VAL A 349 -0.76 25.86 10.72
CA VAL A 349 -1.81 26.85 10.38
C VAL A 349 -3.19 26.35 10.82
N SER A 350 -3.45 25.05 10.65
CA SER A 350 -4.64 24.40 11.23
C SER A 350 -4.32 23.90 12.64
N PRO A 351 -5.19 24.14 13.64
CA PRO A 351 -4.93 23.70 15.01
C PRO A 351 -4.87 22.17 15.13
N GLN A 352 -5.44 21.41 14.20
CA GLN A 352 -5.37 19.95 14.18
C GLN A 352 -3.98 19.40 13.78
N GLY A 353 -3.09 20.25 13.24
CA GLY A 353 -1.71 19.86 12.93
C GLY A 353 -1.42 19.51 11.46
N TYR A 354 -2.46 19.35 10.63
CA TYR A 354 -2.35 18.90 9.23
C TYR A 354 -2.04 20.01 8.21
N LEU A 355 -1.65 21.21 8.65
CA LEU A 355 -1.12 22.27 7.78
C LEU A 355 0.20 22.80 8.36
N PRO A 356 1.21 21.92 8.51
CA PRO A 356 2.40 22.22 9.31
C PRO A 356 3.23 23.36 8.70
N GLY A 357 3.76 24.22 9.57
CA GLY A 357 4.64 25.34 9.24
C GLY A 357 6.10 25.03 9.54
N ASP A 358 6.61 25.49 10.69
CA ASP A 358 7.95 25.14 11.15
C ASP A 358 7.98 23.76 11.81
N LEU A 359 8.51 22.76 11.10
CA LEU A 359 8.53 21.37 11.56
C LEU A 359 9.33 21.18 12.87
N TYR A 360 10.30 22.04 13.15
CA TYR A 360 11.09 21.96 14.39
C TYR A 360 10.46 22.73 15.56
N ASN A 361 9.43 23.53 15.32
CA ASN A 361 8.68 24.17 16.39
C ASN A 361 7.58 23.21 16.87
N LEU A 362 7.79 22.55 18.01
CA LEU A 362 6.84 21.57 18.56
C LEU A 362 5.86 22.17 19.57
N ASN A 363 5.70 23.49 19.57
CA ASN A 363 4.64 24.17 20.31
C ASN A 363 3.40 24.23 19.43
N SER A 364 2.53 23.24 19.58
CA SER A 364 1.30 23.09 18.79
C SER A 364 0.06 23.39 19.63
N ALA A 365 -1.12 23.31 19.01
CA ALA A 365 -2.39 23.47 19.73
C ALA A 365 -2.64 22.34 20.77
N PHE A 366 -1.91 21.22 20.69
CA PHE A 366 -2.03 20.12 21.64
C PHE A 366 -1.22 20.34 22.94
N GLY A 367 -0.22 21.22 22.88
CA GLY A 367 0.64 21.60 24.00
C GLY A 367 2.04 22.03 23.57
N THR A 368 2.86 22.37 24.56
CA THR A 368 4.26 22.79 24.38
C THR A 368 5.18 21.60 24.10
N GLU A 369 6.38 21.87 23.57
CA GLU A 369 7.41 20.84 23.38
C GLU A 369 7.79 20.16 24.71
N ALA A 370 7.86 20.92 25.81
CA ALA A 370 8.17 20.38 27.13
C ALA A 370 7.11 19.38 27.61
N GLU A 371 5.83 19.68 27.39
CA GLU A 371 4.72 18.78 27.72
C GLU A 371 4.73 17.53 26.85
N LEU A 372 5.06 17.66 25.55
CA LEU A 372 5.21 16.52 24.64
C LEU A 372 6.34 15.58 25.10
N ARG A 373 7.51 16.13 25.41
CA ARG A 373 8.66 15.37 25.92
C ARG A 373 8.30 14.63 27.21
N GLN A 374 7.64 15.32 28.14
CA GLN A 374 7.21 14.72 29.39
C GLN A 374 6.19 13.60 29.17
N LEU A 375 5.23 13.80 28.26
CA LEU A 375 4.26 12.78 27.89
C LEU A 375 4.95 11.52 27.34
N ILE A 376 5.85 11.68 26.38
CA ILE A 376 6.57 10.56 25.76
C ILE A 376 7.45 9.83 26.79
N GLN A 377 8.16 10.58 27.64
CA GLN A 377 8.92 9.99 28.74
C GLN A 377 8.02 9.13 29.64
N ASN A 378 6.87 9.68 30.06
CA ASN A 378 5.93 8.95 30.91
C ASN A 378 5.33 7.72 30.19
N MET A 379 5.14 7.78 28.86
CA MET A 379 4.71 6.64 28.06
C MET A 379 5.75 5.51 28.09
N HIS A 380 7.03 5.85 27.91
CA HIS A 380 8.12 4.88 27.96
C HIS A 380 8.29 4.24 29.35
N GLU A 381 8.12 5.01 30.42
CA GLU A 381 8.15 4.51 31.81
C GLU A 381 7.10 3.42 32.08
N VAL A 382 5.99 3.44 31.33
CA VAL A 382 4.93 2.44 31.43
C VAL A 382 4.91 1.44 30.26
N GLY A 383 5.96 1.44 29.43
CA GLY A 383 6.15 0.49 28.33
C GLY A 383 5.29 0.72 27.08
N LEU A 384 4.75 1.94 26.90
CA LEU A 384 4.02 2.32 25.68
C LEU A 384 4.97 2.93 24.66
N LYS A 385 4.78 2.57 23.39
CA LYS A 385 5.46 3.22 22.26
C LYS A 385 4.70 4.47 21.81
N ALA A 386 5.41 5.56 21.55
CA ALA A 386 4.86 6.81 21.00
C ALA A 386 5.04 6.85 19.48
N ILE A 387 3.93 6.94 18.74
CA ILE A 387 3.93 7.02 17.27
C ILE A 387 3.57 8.45 16.87
N ALA A 388 4.44 9.14 16.14
CA ALA A 388 4.16 10.49 15.63
C ALA A 388 3.33 10.44 14.36
N ASP A 389 2.37 11.35 14.22
CA ASP A 389 1.77 11.67 12.93
C ASP A 389 2.70 12.57 12.11
N ILE A 390 3.08 12.12 10.92
CA ILE A 390 4.09 12.73 10.07
C ILE A 390 3.42 13.29 8.81
N VAL A 391 3.28 14.60 8.77
CA VAL A 391 2.69 15.35 7.65
C VAL A 391 3.80 15.97 6.81
N ILE A 392 4.13 15.32 5.69
CA ILE A 392 5.25 15.72 4.82
C ILE A 392 4.89 15.87 3.35
N ASN A 393 3.67 15.50 2.92
CA ASN A 393 3.22 15.74 1.53
C ASN A 393 3.21 17.24 1.18
N HIS A 394 2.73 18.06 2.11
CA HIS A 394 2.56 19.48 1.95
C HIS A 394 3.04 20.22 3.21
N ARG A 395 3.37 21.50 3.04
CA ARG A 395 3.86 22.35 4.14
C ARG A 395 3.51 23.81 3.89
N CYS A 396 3.06 24.51 4.91
CA CYS A 396 2.75 25.94 4.85
C CYS A 396 4.04 26.77 4.94
N ALA A 397 4.18 27.75 4.04
CA ALA A 397 5.28 28.70 4.07
C ALA A 397 5.04 29.78 5.15
N THR A 398 6.14 30.28 5.74
CA THR A 398 6.10 31.28 6.82
C THR A 398 5.95 32.71 6.29
N TYR A 399 6.42 32.98 5.07
CA TYR A 399 6.40 34.30 4.48
C TYR A 399 5.97 34.28 3.01
N GLN A 400 5.50 35.43 2.54
CA GLN A 400 5.23 35.67 1.13
C GLN A 400 6.50 36.09 0.37
N SER A 401 6.64 35.65 -0.87
CA SER A 401 7.55 36.25 -1.85
C SER A 401 7.04 37.61 -2.33
N SER A 402 7.87 38.33 -3.10
CA SER A 402 7.56 39.66 -3.63
C SER A 402 6.33 39.71 -4.55
N ASP A 403 5.94 38.57 -5.11
CA ASP A 403 4.71 38.40 -5.92
C ASP A 403 3.48 38.00 -5.08
N GLY A 404 3.59 38.01 -3.75
CA GLY A 404 2.48 37.76 -2.82
C GLY A 404 2.18 36.29 -2.55
N LYS A 405 2.98 35.35 -3.07
CA LYS A 405 2.76 33.91 -2.89
C LYS A 405 3.41 33.39 -1.61
N TRP A 406 2.71 32.52 -0.88
CA TRP A 406 3.24 31.85 0.31
C TRP A 406 4.20 30.71 -0.07
N ASN A 407 5.49 31.03 -0.23
CA ASN A 407 6.51 30.07 -0.68
C ASN A 407 7.90 30.26 -0.06
N LYS A 408 8.04 31.12 0.95
CA LYS A 408 9.26 31.25 1.75
C LYS A 408 9.06 30.59 3.10
N PHE A 409 9.74 29.47 3.32
CA PHE A 409 9.63 28.68 4.54
C PHE A 409 10.59 29.24 5.60
N GLY A 410 10.20 29.14 6.86
CA GLY A 410 11.00 29.53 8.01
C GLY A 410 11.54 28.34 8.80
N GLY A 411 12.08 28.64 9.97
CA GLY A 411 12.65 27.64 10.87
C GLY A 411 13.99 27.09 10.39
N ARG A 412 14.34 25.88 10.83
CA ARG A 412 15.58 25.21 10.40
C ARG A 412 15.55 24.76 8.94
N LEU A 413 14.36 24.59 8.38
CA LEU A 413 14.12 24.19 7.00
C LEU A 413 13.62 25.39 6.19
N ALA A 414 14.46 26.43 6.11
CA ALA A 414 14.16 27.69 5.46
C ALA A 414 14.25 27.61 3.92
N TRP A 415 13.40 26.76 3.34
CA TRP A 415 13.30 26.57 1.90
C TRP A 415 12.64 27.75 1.17
N ASP A 416 12.66 27.69 -0.15
CA ASP A 416 11.99 28.63 -1.05
C ASP A 416 11.12 27.89 -2.08
N ALA A 417 10.59 28.60 -3.08
CA ALA A 417 9.69 28.03 -4.07
C ALA A 417 10.29 26.89 -4.92
N SER A 418 11.61 26.65 -4.86
CA SER A 418 12.26 25.55 -5.55
C SER A 418 11.96 24.18 -4.94
N VAL A 419 11.51 24.10 -3.68
CA VAL A 419 11.05 22.81 -3.08
C VAL A 419 9.58 22.52 -3.33
N ILE A 420 8.84 23.46 -3.92
CA ILE A 420 7.42 23.31 -4.20
C ILE A 420 7.28 22.75 -5.62
N CYS A 421 6.43 21.74 -5.79
CA CYS A 421 6.20 21.13 -7.10
C CYS A 421 5.74 22.16 -8.15
N CYS A 422 6.28 22.13 -9.38
CA CYS A 422 5.97 23.15 -10.40
C CYS A 422 4.50 23.20 -10.84
N ASN A 423 3.77 22.10 -10.66
CA ASN A 423 2.33 22.03 -10.90
C ASN A 423 1.47 22.55 -9.73
N ASN A 424 2.07 23.33 -8.83
CA ASN A 424 1.39 24.16 -7.84
C ASN A 424 1.64 25.66 -8.13
N PRO A 425 1.17 26.20 -9.28
CA PRO A 425 1.47 27.57 -9.70
C PRO A 425 0.89 28.64 -8.76
N GLN A 426 -0.17 28.31 -8.01
CA GLN A 426 -0.76 29.16 -6.98
C GLN A 426 0.21 29.46 -5.83
N PHE A 427 1.16 28.55 -5.57
CA PHE A 427 2.25 28.72 -4.60
C PHE A 427 3.57 29.12 -5.29
N GLY A 428 3.60 29.24 -6.61
CA GLY A 428 4.78 29.66 -7.36
C GLY A 428 5.86 28.59 -7.43
N GLY A 429 5.48 27.31 -7.33
CA GLY A 429 6.42 26.21 -7.35
C GLY A 429 7.29 26.17 -8.60
N SER A 430 8.56 25.84 -8.39
CA SER A 430 9.59 25.76 -9.43
C SER A 430 10.46 24.50 -9.32
N GLY A 431 10.11 23.58 -8.41
CA GLY A 431 10.70 22.25 -8.33
C GLY A 431 10.20 21.32 -9.44
N ASN A 432 10.45 20.03 -9.32
CA ASN A 432 9.96 19.04 -10.27
C ASN A 432 8.44 18.86 -10.15
N PRO A 433 7.76 18.30 -11.19
CA PRO A 433 6.35 17.98 -11.08
C PRO A 433 6.09 16.97 -9.95
N LYS A 434 4.94 17.10 -9.28
CA LYS A 434 4.52 16.16 -8.25
C LYS A 434 4.44 14.73 -8.79
N GLN A 435 4.52 13.78 -7.86
CA GLN A 435 4.61 12.35 -8.16
C GLN A 435 3.43 11.53 -7.62
N GLY A 436 2.45 12.23 -7.03
CA GLY A 436 1.24 11.68 -6.46
C GLY A 436 0.10 12.70 -6.49
N ASP A 437 -0.88 12.51 -5.61
CA ASP A 437 -2.08 13.35 -5.54
C ASP A 437 -1.80 14.77 -5.01
N ASP A 438 -2.67 15.72 -5.38
CA ASP A 438 -2.58 17.10 -4.90
C ASP A 438 -3.29 17.28 -3.57
N TYR A 439 -2.62 17.91 -2.63
CA TYR A 439 -3.29 18.57 -1.53
C TYR A 439 -3.44 20.07 -1.85
N THR A 440 -4.61 20.48 -2.32
CA THR A 440 -4.81 21.79 -2.96
C THR A 440 -4.67 22.98 -2.01
N ALA A 441 -4.83 22.77 -0.69
CA ALA A 441 -4.86 23.85 0.30
C ALA A 441 -3.49 24.32 0.78
N ALA A 442 -2.39 23.64 0.43
CA ALA A 442 -1.03 24.01 0.83
C ALA A 442 0.01 23.67 -0.25
N PRO A 443 1.21 24.29 -0.22
CA PRO A 443 2.31 23.91 -1.10
C PRO A 443 2.67 22.43 -0.99
N ASN A 444 2.58 21.68 -2.10
CA ASN A 444 3.01 20.27 -2.16
C ASN A 444 4.52 20.22 -2.38
N ILE A 445 5.21 19.43 -1.55
CA ILE A 445 6.65 19.41 -1.46
C ILE A 445 7.24 18.40 -2.46
N ASP A 446 8.31 18.81 -3.15
CA ASP A 446 8.98 18.00 -4.15
C ASP A 446 9.98 17.02 -3.50
N HIS A 447 9.47 15.84 -3.14
CA HIS A 447 10.28 14.75 -2.61
C HIS A 447 11.28 14.16 -3.62
N SER A 448 11.26 14.51 -4.92
CA SER A 448 12.28 14.02 -5.87
C SER A 448 13.66 14.61 -5.62
N GLN A 449 13.75 15.74 -4.91
CA GLN A 449 15.01 16.38 -4.60
C GLN A 449 15.68 15.70 -3.40
N GLU A 450 16.91 15.23 -3.60
CA GLU A 450 17.69 14.57 -2.55
C GLU A 450 17.86 15.46 -1.30
N ARG A 451 18.04 16.77 -1.48
CA ARG A 451 18.14 17.73 -0.36
C ARG A 451 16.88 17.74 0.52
N VAL A 452 15.69 17.68 -0.08
CA VAL A 452 14.42 17.66 0.64
C VAL A 452 14.30 16.37 1.43
N ARG A 453 14.70 15.24 0.84
CA ARG A 453 14.70 13.95 1.55
C ARG A 453 15.70 13.92 2.70
N LYS A 454 16.90 14.45 2.53
CA LYS A 454 17.90 14.58 3.61
C LYS A 454 17.37 15.41 4.77
N ASP A 455 16.77 16.56 4.48
CA ASP A 455 16.19 17.44 5.48
C ASP A 455 15.07 16.75 6.28
N TYR A 456 14.18 16.01 5.61
CA TYR A 456 13.16 15.20 6.29
C TYR A 456 13.77 14.07 7.12
N ILE A 457 14.79 13.38 6.63
CA ILE A 457 15.50 12.33 7.38
C ILE A 457 16.12 12.91 8.66
N GLU A 458 16.75 14.09 8.58
CA GLU A 458 17.32 14.76 9.74
C GLU A 458 16.24 15.15 10.76
N TRP A 459 15.12 15.67 10.29
CA TRP A 459 13.99 16.01 11.17
C TRP A 459 13.36 14.77 11.82
N LEU A 460 13.15 13.68 11.08
CA LEU A 460 12.66 12.42 11.64
C LEU A 460 13.64 11.81 12.64
N LYS A 461 14.95 11.89 12.38
CA LYS A 461 15.99 11.52 13.36
C LYS A 461 15.93 12.39 14.60
N TYR A 462 15.65 13.69 14.48
CA TYR A 462 15.42 14.57 15.62
C TYR A 462 14.20 14.14 16.44
N LEU A 463 13.06 13.87 15.80
CA LEU A 463 11.86 13.36 16.48
C LEU A 463 12.13 12.05 17.23
N ARG A 464 12.88 11.13 16.62
CA ARG A 464 13.22 9.85 17.26
C ARG A 464 14.23 10.02 18.40
N ASN A 465 15.40 10.57 18.09
CA ASN A 465 16.55 10.55 18.98
C ASN A 465 16.49 11.63 20.06
N SER A 466 15.82 12.74 19.79
CA SER A 466 15.76 13.87 20.72
C SER A 466 14.39 13.99 21.39
N ILE A 467 13.28 13.78 20.69
CA ILE A 467 11.94 13.87 21.29
C ILE A 467 11.51 12.54 21.94
N GLY A 468 11.93 11.41 21.38
CA GLY A 468 11.65 10.07 21.91
C GLY A 468 10.53 9.32 21.18
N TYR A 469 10.15 9.72 19.97
CA TYR A 469 9.18 8.94 19.20
C TYR A 469 9.76 7.60 18.75
N ASP A 470 8.94 6.55 18.77
CA ASP A 470 9.33 5.19 18.41
C ASP A 470 8.95 4.81 16.98
N GLY A 471 8.03 5.57 16.36
CA GLY A 471 7.52 5.24 15.04
C GLY A 471 6.65 6.32 14.40
N TRP A 472 6.21 6.04 13.16
CA TRP A 472 5.60 7.02 12.26
C TRP A 472 4.23 6.55 11.74
N ARG A 473 3.19 7.36 11.91
CA ARG A 473 2.00 7.33 11.06
C ARG A 473 2.24 8.33 9.94
N LEU A 474 2.29 7.87 8.70
CA LEU A 474 2.57 8.73 7.55
C LEU A 474 1.26 9.23 6.97
N ASP A 475 1.08 10.55 7.01
CA ASP A 475 -0.10 11.23 6.48
C ASP A 475 -0.09 11.25 4.94
N TYR A 476 -1.29 11.13 4.36
CA TYR A 476 -1.56 11.35 2.95
C TYR A 476 -0.53 10.74 1.99
N VAL A 477 -0.22 9.45 2.16
CA VAL A 477 0.89 8.78 1.44
C VAL A 477 0.63 8.58 -0.06
N ARG A 478 -0.55 8.95 -0.55
CA ARG A 478 -0.85 9.05 -1.99
C ARG A 478 -0.21 10.27 -2.65
N GLY A 479 0.25 11.25 -1.88
CA GLY A 479 0.89 12.46 -2.39
C GLY A 479 2.35 12.29 -2.84
N TYR A 480 3.04 11.24 -2.38
CA TYR A 480 4.45 10.99 -2.65
C TYR A 480 4.77 9.50 -2.79
N LYS A 481 5.89 9.16 -3.44
CA LYS A 481 6.23 7.77 -3.78
C LYS A 481 6.62 6.94 -2.56
N GLY A 482 6.25 5.66 -2.58
CA GLY A 482 6.65 4.67 -1.58
C GLY A 482 8.18 4.48 -1.48
N ASP A 483 8.92 4.67 -2.58
CA ASP A 483 10.39 4.57 -2.57
C ASP A 483 11.04 5.63 -1.66
N TYR A 484 10.43 6.82 -1.54
CA TYR A 484 10.91 7.84 -0.60
C TYR A 484 10.59 7.47 0.84
N VAL A 485 9.42 6.87 1.07
CA VAL A 485 9.08 6.29 2.38
C VAL A 485 10.10 5.23 2.77
N LYS A 486 10.50 4.36 1.84
CA LYS A 486 11.58 3.40 2.08
C LYS A 486 12.85 4.09 2.55
N GLU A 487 13.28 5.15 1.86
CA GLU A 487 14.48 5.93 2.24
C GLU A 487 14.35 6.50 3.67
N TYR A 488 13.18 7.06 4.01
CA TYR A 488 12.92 7.58 5.36
C TYR A 488 12.95 6.49 6.43
N VAL A 489 12.31 5.35 6.16
CA VAL A 489 12.25 4.21 7.09
C VAL A 489 13.63 3.60 7.29
N ASP A 490 14.37 3.34 6.21
CA ASP A 490 15.72 2.77 6.27
C ASP A 490 16.69 3.70 7.03
N ALA A 491 16.56 5.02 6.85
CA ALA A 491 17.44 6.00 7.49
C ALA A 491 17.10 6.29 8.95
N THR A 492 15.85 6.07 9.38
CA THR A 492 15.36 6.42 10.72
C THR A 492 15.10 5.21 11.62
N VAL A 493 14.94 4.02 11.03
CA VAL A 493 14.74 2.72 11.69
C VAL A 493 13.65 2.77 12.78
N PRO A 494 12.40 3.14 12.44
CA PRO A 494 11.30 3.16 13.39
C PRO A 494 10.89 1.74 13.82
N GLU A 495 10.35 1.59 15.02
CA GLU A 495 9.78 0.32 15.48
C GLU A 495 8.43 0.02 14.84
N LEU A 496 7.66 1.08 14.52
CA LEU A 496 6.36 1.00 13.87
C LEU A 496 6.23 2.09 12.81
N VAL A 497 5.84 1.74 11.59
CA VAL A 497 5.56 2.66 10.50
C VAL A 497 4.37 2.17 9.69
N PHE A 498 3.39 3.06 9.52
CA PHE A 498 2.23 2.77 8.69
C PHE A 498 1.71 4.01 7.99
N GLY A 499 1.29 3.85 6.73
CA GLY A 499 0.78 4.93 5.91
C GLY A 499 -0.74 4.97 5.84
N GLU A 500 -1.26 6.18 5.71
CA GLU A 500 -2.65 6.42 5.31
C GLU A 500 -2.77 6.42 3.78
N TYR A 501 -2.81 5.23 3.19
CA TYR A 501 -3.16 5.08 1.77
C TYR A 501 -4.68 5.00 1.64
N TRP A 502 -5.34 6.17 1.61
CA TRP A 502 -6.79 6.26 1.48
C TRP A 502 -7.19 6.58 0.05
N ASP A 503 -7.77 5.59 -0.62
CA ASP A 503 -8.32 5.71 -1.96
C ASP A 503 -9.80 5.30 -1.97
N ALA A 504 -10.53 5.63 -3.04
CA ALA A 504 -11.92 5.27 -3.18
C ALA A 504 -12.07 3.75 -3.41
N CYS A 505 -12.94 3.11 -2.63
CA CYS A 505 -13.42 1.76 -2.91
C CYS A 505 -14.20 1.72 -4.24
N ASP A 506 -14.39 0.52 -4.79
CA ASP A 506 -15.14 0.33 -6.02
C ASP A 506 -16.65 0.26 -5.74
N TYR A 507 -17.44 1.07 -6.44
CA TYR A 507 -18.91 1.13 -6.31
C TYR A 507 -19.60 0.98 -7.66
N THR A 508 -20.80 0.40 -7.66
CA THR A 508 -21.75 0.43 -8.79
C THR A 508 -23.06 0.98 -8.29
N ASP A 509 -23.58 2.05 -8.91
CA ASP A 509 -24.83 2.71 -8.53
C ASP A 509 -24.92 3.09 -7.03
N GLY A 510 -23.79 3.50 -6.46
CA GLY A 510 -23.70 3.88 -5.04
C GLY A 510 -23.69 2.71 -4.05
N VAL A 511 -23.59 1.47 -4.54
CA VAL A 511 -23.46 0.26 -3.71
C VAL A 511 -22.03 -0.26 -3.79
N LEU A 512 -21.43 -0.58 -2.64
CA LEU A 512 -20.08 -1.13 -2.60
C LEU A 512 -20.03 -2.46 -3.37
N ASN A 513 -19.12 -2.57 -4.32
CA ASN A 513 -18.92 -3.82 -5.04
C ASN A 513 -18.41 -4.90 -4.09
N TYR A 514 -18.84 -6.14 -4.29
CA TYR A 514 -18.37 -7.27 -3.48
C TYR A 514 -16.86 -7.49 -3.61
N ASN A 515 -16.35 -7.44 -4.85
CA ASN A 515 -14.92 -7.56 -5.11
C ASN A 515 -14.25 -6.19 -4.94
N GLN A 516 -13.32 -6.10 -3.99
CA GLN A 516 -12.48 -4.92 -3.73
C GLN A 516 -10.98 -5.23 -3.93
N ASP A 517 -10.66 -6.26 -4.73
CA ASP A 517 -9.28 -6.69 -5.02
C ASP A 517 -8.43 -5.54 -5.54
N ASN A 518 -8.97 -4.74 -6.46
CA ASN A 518 -8.27 -3.57 -6.99
C ASN A 518 -7.93 -2.57 -5.88
N HIS A 519 -8.86 -2.32 -4.95
CA HIS A 519 -8.63 -1.40 -3.83
C HIS A 519 -7.50 -1.90 -2.92
N ARG A 520 -7.59 -3.14 -2.40
CA ARG A 520 -6.53 -3.70 -1.53
C ARG A 520 -5.20 -3.87 -2.26
N GLN A 521 -5.20 -4.17 -3.56
CA GLN A 521 -3.99 -4.31 -4.36
C GLN A 521 -3.23 -2.99 -4.54
N ARG A 522 -3.93 -1.84 -4.64
CA ARG A 522 -3.28 -0.53 -4.70
C ARG A 522 -2.53 -0.22 -3.40
N THR A 523 -3.14 -0.50 -2.25
CA THR A 523 -2.47 -0.33 -0.95
C THR A 523 -1.30 -1.30 -0.78
N ILE A 524 -1.44 -2.57 -1.20
CA ILE A 524 -0.34 -3.55 -1.19
C ILE A 524 0.82 -3.08 -2.07
N LYS A 525 0.54 -2.59 -3.27
CA LYS A 525 1.56 -2.04 -4.18
C LYS A 525 2.32 -0.87 -3.55
N TRP A 526 1.62 -0.03 -2.78
CA TRP A 526 2.28 1.03 -2.02
C TRP A 526 3.19 0.45 -0.92
N CYS A 527 2.72 -0.53 -0.14
CA CYS A 527 3.55 -1.22 0.85
C CYS A 527 4.79 -1.88 0.20
N ASP A 528 4.63 -2.54 -0.95
CA ASP A 528 5.72 -3.14 -1.73
C ASP A 528 6.74 -2.09 -2.19
N ALA A 529 6.28 -0.91 -2.66
CA ALA A 529 7.15 0.19 -3.05
C ALA A 529 7.97 0.74 -1.85
N THR A 530 7.51 0.56 -0.61
CA THR A 530 8.33 0.84 0.57
C THR A 530 9.41 -0.23 0.84
N GLY A 531 9.59 -1.19 -0.07
CA GLY A 531 10.37 -2.41 0.15
C GLY A 531 9.70 -3.37 1.13
N GLY A 532 8.38 -3.27 1.31
CA GLY A 532 7.63 -4.03 2.32
C GLY A 532 7.97 -3.64 3.76
N THR A 533 8.61 -2.49 3.98
CA THR A 533 9.08 -2.04 5.31
C THR A 533 8.02 -1.26 6.09
N ALA A 534 7.12 -0.57 5.39
CA ALA A 534 5.96 0.11 5.97
C ALA A 534 4.68 -0.72 5.79
N ALA A 535 3.81 -0.62 6.80
CA ALA A 535 2.44 -1.13 6.74
C ALA A 535 1.47 -0.03 6.27
N ALA A 536 0.17 -0.33 6.15
CA ALA A 536 -0.83 0.67 5.83
C ALA A 536 -2.13 0.44 6.61
N PHE A 537 -2.93 1.49 6.75
CA PHE A 537 -4.31 1.36 7.20
C PHE A 537 -5.14 0.51 6.21
N ASP A 538 -5.88 -0.46 6.73
CA ASP A 538 -6.74 -1.34 5.95
C ASP A 538 -8.11 -0.70 5.69
N PHE A 539 -8.12 0.35 4.85
CA PHE A 539 -9.34 1.01 4.40
C PHE A 539 -10.29 0.05 3.65
N THR A 540 -9.74 -1.03 3.07
CA THR A 540 -10.56 -2.07 2.42
C THR A 540 -11.43 -2.79 3.44
N THR A 541 -10.85 -3.27 4.55
CA THR A 541 -11.61 -3.88 5.64
C THR A 541 -12.60 -2.89 6.23
N LYS A 542 -12.21 -1.63 6.47
CA LYS A 542 -13.10 -0.57 6.97
C LYS A 542 -14.36 -0.44 6.11
N GLY A 543 -14.20 -0.25 4.80
CA GLY A 543 -15.33 -0.07 3.88
C GLY A 543 -16.25 -1.29 3.79
N ILE A 544 -15.67 -2.48 3.65
CA ILE A 544 -16.45 -3.72 3.55
C ILE A 544 -17.18 -4.03 4.86
N LEU A 545 -16.51 -3.89 6.00
CA LEU A 545 -17.08 -4.22 7.30
C LEU A 545 -18.25 -3.29 7.64
N GLN A 546 -18.11 -2.00 7.37
CA GLN A 546 -19.17 -1.02 7.52
C GLN A 546 -20.40 -1.38 6.69
N GLU A 547 -20.22 -1.67 5.40
CA GLU A 547 -21.33 -2.04 4.51
C GLU A 547 -21.98 -3.36 4.97
N ALA A 548 -21.17 -4.35 5.35
CA ALA A 548 -21.62 -5.66 5.78
C ALA A 548 -22.52 -5.59 7.02
N VAL A 549 -22.14 -4.82 8.04
CA VAL A 549 -22.97 -4.68 9.26
C VAL A 549 -24.19 -3.82 9.01
N GLN A 550 -24.07 -2.75 8.21
CA GLN A 550 -25.17 -1.82 7.94
C GLN A 550 -26.30 -2.48 7.16
N ARG A 551 -25.94 -3.28 6.15
CA ARG A 551 -26.90 -3.91 5.24
C ARG A 551 -27.29 -5.34 5.61
N ARG A 552 -26.68 -5.91 6.66
CA ARG A 552 -26.76 -7.36 6.96
C ARG A 552 -26.34 -8.18 5.75
N GLU A 553 -25.15 -7.86 5.28
CA GLU A 553 -24.53 -8.50 4.13
C GLU A 553 -23.22 -9.15 4.60
N TYR A 554 -23.27 -9.94 5.67
CA TYR A 554 -22.07 -10.58 6.23
C TYR A 554 -21.43 -11.60 5.28
N TRP A 555 -22.13 -12.01 4.21
CA TRP A 555 -21.54 -12.73 3.07
C TRP A 555 -20.42 -11.94 2.36
N ARG A 556 -20.34 -10.62 2.55
CA ARG A 556 -19.23 -9.78 2.06
C ARG A 556 -17.91 -10.06 2.76
N LEU A 557 -17.94 -10.59 3.98
CA LEU A 557 -16.76 -10.79 4.84
C LEU A 557 -15.93 -12.03 4.48
N VAL A 558 -16.05 -12.51 3.26
CA VAL A 558 -15.22 -13.56 2.67
C VAL A 558 -15.03 -13.26 1.18
N ASP A 559 -13.81 -13.42 0.67
CA ASP A 559 -13.50 -13.29 -0.75
C ASP A 559 -13.79 -14.59 -1.52
N SER A 560 -13.60 -14.55 -2.84
CA SER A 560 -13.81 -15.71 -3.71
C SER A 560 -12.88 -16.89 -3.42
N GLN A 561 -11.79 -16.67 -2.67
CA GLN A 561 -10.81 -17.68 -2.26
C GLN A 561 -11.03 -18.17 -0.81
N GLY A 562 -12.11 -17.73 -0.15
CA GLY A 562 -12.42 -18.14 1.22
C GLY A 562 -11.63 -17.38 2.31
N ARG A 563 -10.96 -16.29 1.96
CA ARG A 563 -10.15 -15.46 2.86
C ARG A 563 -10.91 -14.21 3.27
N PRO A 564 -10.46 -13.46 4.30
CA PRO A 564 -10.97 -12.11 4.52
C PRO A 564 -10.83 -11.23 3.28
N PRO A 565 -11.79 -10.33 3.01
CA PRO A 565 -11.84 -9.58 1.75
C PRO A 565 -10.99 -8.30 1.77
N GLY A 566 -10.54 -7.83 2.93
CA GLY A 566 -9.64 -6.66 3.03
C GLY A 566 -8.17 -7.00 2.87
N MET A 567 -7.27 -6.08 3.25
CA MET A 567 -5.82 -6.32 3.20
C MET A 567 -5.39 -7.48 4.11
N ILE A 568 -6.08 -7.69 5.23
CA ILE A 568 -5.82 -8.83 6.13
C ILE A 568 -5.96 -10.21 5.45
N GLY A 569 -6.61 -10.30 4.29
CA GLY A 569 -6.67 -11.53 3.50
C GLY A 569 -5.51 -11.76 2.53
N MET A 570 -4.65 -10.75 2.33
CA MET A 570 -3.52 -10.81 1.40
C MET A 570 -2.18 -10.60 2.12
N TRP A 571 -2.07 -9.57 2.97
CA TRP A 571 -0.84 -9.25 3.69
C TRP A 571 -1.13 -8.76 5.11
N ALA A 572 -1.61 -9.66 5.96
CA ALA A 572 -2.07 -9.33 7.29
C ALA A 572 -1.01 -8.64 8.17
N SER A 573 0.28 -8.99 8.05
CA SER A 573 1.37 -8.33 8.78
C SER A 573 1.66 -6.88 8.36
N ARG A 574 0.97 -6.37 7.33
CA ARG A 574 1.05 -4.99 6.84
C ARG A 574 -0.29 -4.26 6.90
N ALA A 575 -1.29 -4.84 7.55
CA ALA A 575 -2.64 -4.28 7.63
C ALA A 575 -2.93 -3.76 9.03
N PHE A 576 -3.08 -2.45 9.17
CA PHE A 576 -3.60 -1.81 10.38
C PHE A 576 -5.12 -1.69 10.26
N THR A 577 -5.85 -2.55 10.96
CA THR A 577 -7.31 -2.54 10.94
C THR A 577 -7.84 -1.52 11.94
N PHE A 578 -8.96 -0.86 11.61
CA PHE A 578 -9.57 0.16 12.45
C PHE A 578 -11.07 0.26 12.16
N ILE A 579 -11.83 0.88 13.07
CA ILE A 579 -13.28 1.08 12.91
C ILE A 579 -13.61 2.50 12.45
N ASP A 580 -13.03 3.50 13.11
CA ASP A 580 -12.99 4.88 12.64
C ASP A 580 -11.66 5.51 13.06
N ASN A 581 -11.31 6.62 12.45
CA ASN A 581 -10.24 7.51 12.86
C ASN A 581 -10.79 8.94 13.03
N HIS A 582 -9.91 9.94 13.11
CA HIS A 582 -10.32 11.34 13.29
C HIS A 582 -11.01 11.95 12.05
N ASP A 583 -10.82 11.37 10.85
CA ASP A 583 -11.46 11.81 9.60
C ASP A 583 -12.77 11.09 9.31
N THR A 584 -12.75 9.75 9.39
CA THR A 584 -13.91 8.92 9.06
C THR A 584 -15.02 9.09 10.10
N GLY A 585 -14.63 9.18 11.38
CA GLY A 585 -15.52 9.45 12.51
C GLY A 585 -15.29 10.85 13.09
N SER A 586 -15.36 10.95 14.42
CA SER A 586 -15.25 12.21 15.16
C SER A 586 -16.22 13.28 14.64
N THR A 587 -15.87 14.56 14.74
CA THR A 587 -16.68 15.67 14.24
C THR A 587 -16.57 15.90 12.73
N LEU A 588 -15.54 15.37 12.06
CA LEU A 588 -15.44 15.39 10.59
C LEU A 588 -16.46 14.46 9.94
N ASN A 589 -16.58 13.24 10.47
CA ASN A 589 -17.64 12.30 10.15
C ASN A 589 -17.76 12.06 8.62
N HIS A 590 -16.63 11.97 7.92
CA HIS A 590 -16.59 11.82 6.46
C HIS A 590 -17.06 10.43 6.00
N TRP A 591 -16.80 9.39 6.81
CA TRP A 591 -17.15 8.01 6.47
C TRP A 591 -17.38 7.14 7.72
N PRO A 592 -18.37 7.51 8.56
CA PRO A 592 -18.50 6.96 9.91
C PRO A 592 -19.00 5.52 9.90
N PHE A 593 -18.47 4.71 10.81
CA PHE A 593 -19.04 3.40 11.07
C PHE A 593 -20.43 3.54 11.70
N PRO A 594 -21.42 2.69 11.37
CA PRO A 594 -22.74 2.76 11.99
C PRO A 594 -22.63 2.54 13.51
N SER A 595 -22.96 3.57 14.30
CA SER A 595 -22.67 3.62 15.74
C SER A 595 -23.29 2.46 16.53
N GLN A 596 -24.50 2.03 16.16
CA GLN A 596 -25.18 0.90 16.79
C GLN A 596 -24.49 -0.46 16.57
N PHE A 597 -23.56 -0.54 15.62
CA PHE A 597 -22.83 -1.76 15.26
C PHE A 597 -21.35 -1.72 15.65
N LEU A 598 -20.88 -0.70 16.37
CA LEU A 598 -19.50 -0.60 16.85
C LEU A 598 -19.01 -1.88 17.57
N PRO A 599 -19.79 -2.55 18.45
CA PRO A 599 -19.34 -3.79 19.08
C PRO A 599 -19.02 -4.91 18.08
N LEU A 600 -19.75 -4.99 16.96
CA LEU A 600 -19.55 -6.00 15.92
C LEU A 600 -18.25 -5.72 15.15
N GLY A 601 -18.00 -4.44 14.85
CA GLY A 601 -16.75 -3.99 14.24
C GLY A 601 -15.53 -4.37 15.10
N TYR A 602 -15.57 -4.02 16.39
CA TYR A 602 -14.49 -4.36 17.31
C TYR A 602 -14.33 -5.86 17.55
N ALA A 603 -15.43 -6.62 17.61
CA ALA A 603 -15.36 -8.08 17.67
C ALA A 603 -14.60 -8.65 16.46
N TYR A 604 -14.79 -8.09 15.27
CA TYR A 604 -14.03 -8.48 14.08
C TYR A 604 -12.54 -8.12 14.22
N ILE A 605 -12.20 -6.83 14.31
CA ILE A 605 -10.78 -6.41 14.21
C ILE A 605 -9.91 -6.88 15.39
N LEU A 606 -10.48 -7.04 16.59
CA LEU A 606 -9.69 -7.48 17.76
C LEU A 606 -9.46 -8.99 17.79
N THR A 607 -10.30 -9.78 17.13
CA THR A 607 -10.13 -11.24 17.04
C THR A 607 -9.37 -11.68 15.78
N HIS A 608 -9.35 -10.86 14.73
CA HIS A 608 -8.76 -11.20 13.44
C HIS A 608 -7.26 -10.85 13.34
N PRO A 609 -6.56 -11.33 12.28
CA PRO A 609 -5.21 -10.91 11.95
C PRO A 609 -5.14 -9.42 11.60
N GLY A 610 -3.93 -8.91 11.33
CA GLY A 610 -3.67 -7.47 11.29
C GLY A 610 -3.37 -6.86 12.66
N THR A 611 -2.99 -5.58 12.64
CA THR A 611 -2.71 -4.77 13.83
C THR A 611 -3.93 -3.90 14.14
N PRO A 612 -4.77 -4.27 15.12
CA PRO A 612 -5.98 -3.52 15.41
C PRO A 612 -5.67 -2.16 16.04
N THR A 613 -6.40 -1.15 15.58
CA THR A 613 -6.35 0.23 16.07
C THR A 613 -7.69 0.59 16.70
N VAL A 614 -7.65 1.00 17.96
CA VAL A 614 -8.82 1.46 18.72
C VAL A 614 -8.85 2.98 18.72
N PHE A 615 -10.00 3.55 18.38
CA PHE A 615 -10.21 4.99 18.30
C PHE A 615 -10.55 5.59 19.66
N TYR A 616 -10.02 6.79 19.96
CA TYR A 616 -10.21 7.48 21.24
C TYR A 616 -11.68 7.60 21.63
N ASP A 617 -12.53 8.10 20.72
CA ASP A 617 -13.94 8.38 21.02
C ASP A 617 -14.68 7.09 21.35
N HIS A 618 -14.42 6.00 20.61
CA HIS A 618 -15.02 4.70 20.87
C HIS A 618 -14.62 4.11 22.23
N PHE A 619 -13.43 4.43 22.73
CA PHE A 619 -12.93 3.89 23.99
C PHE A 619 -13.30 4.72 25.22
N TYR A 620 -13.38 6.05 25.08
CA TYR A 620 -13.60 6.99 26.19
C TYR A 620 -14.95 7.73 26.15
N GLN A 621 -15.56 7.93 24.98
CA GLN A 621 -16.73 8.81 24.82
C GLN A 621 -18.01 8.03 24.47
N GLU A 622 -17.88 6.92 23.75
CA GLU A 622 -19.01 6.08 23.40
C GLU A 622 -19.64 5.39 24.61
N LYS A 623 -20.96 5.29 24.58
CA LYS A 623 -21.78 4.79 25.69
C LYS A 623 -22.06 3.28 25.52
N ASP A 624 -23.00 2.74 26.29
CA ASP A 624 -23.56 1.39 26.09
C ASP A 624 -22.58 0.21 26.26
N GLY A 625 -21.59 0.37 27.13
CA GLY A 625 -20.69 -0.74 27.48
C GLY A 625 -19.73 -1.16 26.35
N LEU A 626 -19.59 -0.35 25.29
CA LEU A 626 -18.66 -0.60 24.20
C LEU A 626 -17.23 -0.80 24.73
N ARG A 627 -16.78 0.10 25.62
CA ARG A 627 -15.48 0.00 26.29
C ARG A 627 -15.26 -1.34 26.97
N LYS A 628 -16.27 -1.87 27.68
CA LYS A 628 -16.20 -3.19 28.33
C LYS A 628 -15.96 -4.28 27.29
N SER A 629 -16.69 -4.25 26.19
CA SER A 629 -16.52 -5.20 25.09
C SER A 629 -15.12 -5.13 24.48
N ILE A 630 -14.60 -3.92 24.22
CA ILE A 630 -13.23 -3.71 23.73
C ILE A 630 -12.20 -4.32 24.68
N LEU A 631 -12.32 -4.05 25.99
CA LEU A 631 -11.41 -4.58 27.01
C LEU A 631 -11.42 -6.11 27.06
N GLU A 632 -12.59 -6.74 27.03
CA GLU A 632 -12.73 -8.20 27.02
C GLU A 632 -12.11 -8.82 25.77
N LEU A 633 -12.36 -8.24 24.59
CA LEU A 633 -11.82 -8.71 23.32
C LEU A 633 -10.30 -8.53 23.22
N MET A 634 -9.75 -7.41 23.70
CA MET A 634 -8.31 -7.20 23.80
C MET A 634 -7.65 -8.21 24.75
N ALA A 635 -8.28 -8.48 25.91
CA ALA A 635 -7.78 -9.48 26.84
C ALA A 635 -7.76 -10.89 26.22
N LEU A 636 -8.79 -11.25 25.45
CA LEU A 636 -8.83 -12.53 24.72
C LEU A 636 -7.74 -12.61 23.64
N ARG A 637 -7.56 -11.53 22.86
CA ARG A 637 -6.51 -11.44 21.84
C ARG A 637 -5.14 -11.73 22.46
N LYS A 638 -4.83 -11.08 23.58
CA LYS A 638 -3.58 -11.25 24.32
C LYS A 638 -3.44 -12.64 24.92
N LYS A 639 -4.46 -13.12 25.63
CA LYS A 639 -4.47 -14.44 26.29
C LYS A 639 -4.12 -15.57 25.31
N HIS A 640 -4.63 -15.50 24.08
CA HIS A 640 -4.41 -16.52 23.06
C HIS A 640 -3.23 -16.20 22.12
N GLY A 641 -2.52 -15.10 22.34
CA GLY A 641 -1.41 -14.68 21.49
C GLY A 641 -1.82 -14.48 20.03
N ILE A 642 -3.04 -14.01 19.80
CA ILE A 642 -3.50 -13.63 18.47
C ILE A 642 -2.72 -12.39 18.03
N ASN A 643 -2.14 -12.46 16.84
CA ASN A 643 -1.19 -11.47 16.32
C ASN A 643 -1.50 -11.16 14.86
N CYS A 644 -0.75 -10.21 14.27
CA CYS A 644 -1.01 -9.72 12.92
C CYS A 644 -0.87 -10.80 11.83
N ARG A 645 -0.19 -11.92 12.12
CA ARG A 645 0.01 -13.07 11.22
C ARG A 645 -0.85 -14.28 11.57
N SER A 646 -1.73 -14.18 12.56
CA SER A 646 -2.63 -15.28 12.92
C SER A 646 -3.41 -15.78 11.70
N LYS A 647 -3.74 -17.06 11.67
CA LYS A 647 -4.52 -17.67 10.60
C LYS A 647 -6.00 -17.54 10.93
N VAL A 648 -6.76 -16.99 9.99
CA VAL A 648 -8.23 -16.98 10.05
C VAL A 648 -8.80 -18.00 9.08
N THR A 649 -9.81 -18.74 9.52
CA THR A 649 -10.58 -19.65 8.68
C THR A 649 -12.06 -19.27 8.79
N VAL A 650 -12.63 -18.77 7.69
CA VAL A 650 -14.06 -18.46 7.62
C VAL A 650 -14.86 -19.77 7.68
N LYS A 651 -15.79 -19.87 8.62
CA LYS A 651 -16.66 -21.03 8.82
C LYS A 651 -18.06 -20.82 8.27
N LYS A 652 -18.53 -19.57 8.26
CA LYS A 652 -19.83 -19.19 7.68
C LYS A 652 -19.79 -17.72 7.29
N ALA A 653 -20.34 -17.40 6.12
CA ALA A 653 -20.58 -16.03 5.68
C ALA A 653 -21.89 -16.01 4.88
N ALA A 654 -22.95 -15.47 5.48
CA ALA A 654 -24.31 -15.43 4.96
C ALA A 654 -25.00 -14.12 5.36
N SER A 655 -26.21 -13.83 4.89
CA SER A 655 -26.88 -12.54 5.15
C SER A 655 -26.98 -12.15 6.63
N GLU A 656 -27.22 -13.11 7.54
CA GLU A 656 -27.38 -12.78 8.96
C GLU A 656 -26.21 -13.22 9.84
N VAL A 657 -25.14 -13.82 9.29
CA VAL A 657 -24.04 -14.32 10.12
C VAL A 657 -22.72 -14.39 9.38
N TYR A 658 -21.69 -13.87 10.02
CA TYR A 658 -20.30 -14.23 9.76
C TYR A 658 -19.75 -14.98 10.97
N ALA A 659 -19.01 -16.06 10.72
CA ALA A 659 -18.33 -16.81 11.76
C ALA A 659 -16.97 -17.32 11.26
N ALA A 660 -15.96 -17.28 12.13
CA ALA A 660 -14.60 -17.68 11.82
C ALA A 660 -13.89 -18.31 13.02
N THR A 661 -12.86 -19.12 12.75
CA THR A 661 -11.87 -19.55 13.75
C THR A 661 -10.54 -18.84 13.50
N ILE A 662 -9.83 -18.50 14.58
CA ILE A 662 -8.53 -17.85 14.53
C ILE A 662 -7.52 -18.67 15.34
N ASP A 663 -6.44 -19.08 14.67
CA ASP A 663 -5.36 -19.95 15.16
C ASP A 663 -5.82 -21.28 15.79
N ASP A 664 -7.07 -21.70 15.55
CA ASP A 664 -7.73 -22.78 16.30
C ASP A 664 -7.63 -22.61 17.83
N LYS A 665 -7.63 -21.34 18.27
CA LYS A 665 -7.61 -20.92 19.68
C LYS A 665 -8.91 -20.23 20.07
N ILE A 666 -9.44 -19.39 19.18
CA ILE A 666 -10.73 -18.73 19.35
C ILE A 666 -11.64 -18.97 18.16
N ALA A 667 -12.94 -18.95 18.41
CA ALA A 667 -13.98 -18.92 17.40
C ALA A 667 -14.85 -17.69 17.67
N MET A 668 -15.37 -17.06 16.63
CA MET A 668 -16.21 -15.87 16.79
C MET A 668 -17.35 -15.85 15.79
N LYS A 669 -18.43 -15.15 16.14
CA LYS A 669 -19.49 -14.75 15.22
C LYS A 669 -19.83 -13.27 15.37
N ILE A 670 -20.30 -12.68 14.28
CA ILE A 670 -21.08 -11.45 14.26
C ILE A 670 -22.34 -11.64 13.42
N GLY A 671 -23.35 -10.84 13.71
CA GLY A 671 -24.65 -10.89 13.09
C GLY A 671 -25.70 -11.66 13.90
N PRO A 672 -26.98 -11.39 13.62
CA PRO A 672 -28.09 -11.88 14.42
C PRO A 672 -28.44 -13.35 14.18
N GLY A 673 -27.98 -13.95 13.08
CA GLY A 673 -28.30 -15.34 12.72
C GLY A 673 -27.60 -16.36 13.62
N ASP A 674 -28.28 -17.43 14.00
CA ASP A 674 -27.76 -18.42 14.95
C ASP A 674 -26.51 -19.15 14.44
N TRP A 675 -25.50 -19.23 15.31
CA TRP A 675 -24.29 -20.00 15.12
C TRP A 675 -23.53 -20.15 16.44
N SER A 676 -22.96 -21.32 16.70
CA SER A 676 -21.95 -21.54 17.73
C SER A 676 -20.98 -22.62 17.27
N PRO A 677 -19.71 -22.60 17.69
CA PRO A 677 -18.73 -23.61 17.27
C PRO A 677 -19.15 -25.01 17.70
N ASN A 678 -19.67 -25.17 18.91
CA ASN A 678 -20.10 -26.47 19.44
C ASN A 678 -21.30 -27.05 18.66
N ALA A 679 -22.28 -26.21 18.27
CA ALA A 679 -23.45 -26.66 17.50
C ALA A 679 -23.09 -27.15 16.08
N VAL A 680 -22.02 -26.63 15.49
CA VAL A 680 -21.52 -27.07 14.17
C VAL A 680 -20.36 -28.08 14.28
N GLY A 681 -20.11 -28.63 15.47
CA GLY A 681 -19.11 -29.67 15.69
C GLY A 681 -17.65 -29.20 15.67
N ILE A 682 -17.38 -27.90 15.75
CA ILE A 682 -16.01 -27.37 15.86
C ILE A 682 -15.49 -27.64 17.27
N LYS A 683 -14.34 -28.29 17.34
CA LYS A 683 -13.63 -28.61 18.59
C LYS A 683 -12.15 -28.27 18.44
N PHE A 684 -11.53 -27.74 19.49
CA PHE A 684 -10.10 -27.46 19.52
C PHE A 684 -9.40 -28.48 20.41
N GLY A 685 -8.53 -29.31 19.83
CA GLY A 685 -7.92 -30.44 20.53
C GLY A 685 -8.95 -31.45 21.05
N GLY A 686 -10.03 -31.69 20.29
CA GLY A 686 -11.10 -32.63 20.66
C GLY A 686 -12.07 -32.14 21.75
N LYS A 687 -11.84 -30.97 22.34
CA LYS A 687 -12.72 -30.37 23.37
C LYS A 687 -13.68 -29.35 22.76
N GLU A 688 -14.86 -29.23 23.36
CA GLU A 688 -15.77 -28.12 23.10
C GLU A 688 -15.16 -26.79 23.53
N LEU A 689 -15.63 -25.70 22.92
CA LEU A 689 -15.18 -24.36 23.22
C LEU A 689 -16.11 -23.71 24.26
N LYS A 690 -15.53 -22.88 25.12
CA LYS A 690 -16.26 -22.13 26.16
C LYS A 690 -16.57 -20.73 25.66
N LEU A 691 -17.80 -20.24 25.91
CA LEU A 691 -18.15 -18.84 25.64
C LEU A 691 -17.29 -17.92 26.51
N ALA A 692 -16.60 -16.97 25.88
CA ALA A 692 -15.58 -16.14 26.51
C ALA A 692 -16.00 -14.67 26.61
N SER A 693 -16.64 -14.14 25.57
CA SER A 693 -17.26 -12.81 25.56
C SER A 693 -18.45 -12.80 24.60
N SER A 694 -19.44 -11.96 24.86
CA SER A 694 -20.63 -11.81 24.00
C SER A 694 -21.32 -10.48 24.25
N GLY A 695 -21.99 -9.98 23.24
CA GLY A 695 -22.87 -8.82 23.35
C GLY A 695 -23.96 -8.88 22.29
N ASN A 696 -24.56 -7.73 21.99
CA ASN A 696 -25.60 -7.65 20.96
C ASN A 696 -25.04 -8.13 19.62
N GLN A 697 -25.55 -9.26 19.12
CA GLN A 697 -25.20 -9.86 17.82
C GLN A 697 -23.71 -10.23 17.63
N PHE A 698 -22.93 -10.39 18.70
CA PHE A 698 -21.60 -11.00 18.61
C PHE A 698 -21.35 -11.97 19.76
N ALA A 699 -20.54 -12.98 19.49
CA ALA A 699 -20.06 -13.92 20.50
C ALA A 699 -18.67 -14.44 20.13
N VAL A 700 -17.83 -14.65 21.14
CA VAL A 700 -16.48 -15.18 21.02
C VAL A 700 -16.33 -16.34 21.99
N TRP A 701 -15.84 -17.47 21.49
CA TRP A 701 -15.53 -18.66 22.26
C TRP A 701 -14.04 -18.91 22.26
N GLU A 702 -13.54 -19.50 23.33
CA GLU A 702 -12.14 -19.88 23.48
C GLU A 702 -11.97 -21.37 23.73
N LYS A 703 -10.79 -21.87 23.38
CA LYS A 703 -10.35 -23.21 23.78
C LYS A 703 -10.40 -23.36 25.31
N MET A 704 -11.02 -24.43 25.80
CA MET A 704 -10.93 -24.78 27.22
C MET A 704 -9.50 -25.17 27.57
N SER A 705 -8.95 -24.55 28.63
CA SER A 705 -7.65 -24.89 29.22
C SER A 705 -7.55 -26.37 29.59
#